data_AF-A0A8D1GBM2-F1
#
_entry.id   AF-A0A8D1GBM2-F1
#
_cell.length_a   1.000
_cell.length_b   1.000
_cell.length_c   1.000
_cell.angle_alpha   90.00
_cell.angle_beta   90.00
_cell.angle_gamma   90.00
#
_symmetry.space_group_name_H-M   'P 1'
#
loop_
_entity.id
_entity.type
_entity.pdbx_description
1 polymer ?
#
loop_
_entity_poly.entity_id
_entity_poly.type
_entity_poly.pdbx_seq_one_letter_code
_entity_poly.pdbx_strand_id
1 'polypeptide(L)'
;MGPRAGALVSPGLALLVSLTAHCSHPQAEGTSQGGLDASWADLWASANTSFLQGFWCQPASQLSREQLAALIRRMATQRVLLRAWQLSCLANLAAQQGLQGDFELHPPNLLLFYDLTQVAEADCRAFIRRAAQGDTELLANLPDQRAALQHRALACLGGPRPRLSASDLLLLGALVCDMDASSIAAADPQVLRNLRRCSRLTAAQQAALNRLLASGRSVLGPPGSWDLEGLQALGPLATYISPSLWVQVQEAVGLDFFGSIVAAYRAGQLRQRDAQRFVTGFLEAKAKLVSSRPKRHTAPGRPCTRGDITAAVLHDDLFLVRYDCTQLESCLDSRVLRTNLDPLLQQPLPAECQQVVKAKLMQVYPGGLPEDQLRLIPSLAYLYSCAEIGQWHVTSKDTVVALLSPDGALENQTEAVLQKFLDHNGTVTGALLVAIGGSRLCWMSPQQIQAIRPSEFRLAGALDVSSCPQNRKNVLYAKAREAFGSARTTAAYYRFMRPYLGGAPVEELRHLAQANVSMDIDTFTNLNPRVLQSLSVGNVTTLLGQNVGDLQKARSHPTISSWLRSLNQSALGELGLDKHPTGPTRPTHSTTGTPSTTLWTPHPGLTSHRPGGHAPSSGSPPAPPGHLPLAVALPSGLLWLLYRGTPWPSWDCSHGLQGQRCPSTTSRKADTGRWSWTPAQAKMPAPGPGDLAMSHILGPTGPASAHTQLQEQEPD
;
A
#
# COMPACT_ATOMS: atom_id res chain seq x y z
N MET A 1 39.11 18.51 37.15
CA MET A 1 38.40 17.28 37.54
C MET A 1 36.94 17.46 37.20
N GLY A 2 36.41 16.72 36.23
CA GLY A 2 35.02 16.83 35.77
C GLY A 2 34.25 15.52 36.01
N PRO A 3 32.90 15.55 35.97
CA PRO A 3 32.10 14.34 35.88
C PRO A 3 31.53 14.12 34.47
N ARG A 4 31.44 12.85 34.12
CA ARG A 4 30.99 12.29 32.84
C ARG A 4 29.48 12.43 32.65
N ALA A 5 29.06 12.94 31.49
CA ALA A 5 27.70 12.80 30.99
C ALA A 5 27.60 11.52 30.13
N GLY A 6 26.77 10.57 30.56
CA GLY A 6 26.40 9.40 29.77
C GLY A 6 25.23 9.76 28.85
N ALA A 7 25.49 9.91 27.56
CA ALA A 7 24.46 10.02 26.55
C ALA A 7 23.92 8.63 26.20
N LEU A 8 22.67 8.35 26.58
CA LEU A 8 21.89 7.21 26.10
C LEU A 8 21.49 7.49 24.65
N VAL A 9 22.23 6.91 23.70
CA VAL A 9 21.91 6.92 22.28
C VAL A 9 20.76 5.92 22.05
N SER A 10 19.64 6.42 21.53
CA SER A 10 18.44 5.62 21.27
C SER A 10 18.57 4.82 19.96
N PRO A 11 18.16 3.53 19.88
CA PRO A 11 18.53 2.63 18.77
C PRO A 11 17.87 2.92 17.40
N GLY A 12 16.78 3.70 17.37
CA GLY A 12 15.95 3.89 16.16
C GLY A 12 16.62 4.68 15.02
N LEU A 13 17.47 5.67 15.36
CA LEU A 13 18.20 6.46 14.36
C LEU A 13 19.54 5.82 13.95
N ALA A 14 20.17 5.04 14.84
CA ALA A 14 21.42 4.34 14.53
C ALA A 14 21.24 3.27 13.45
N LEU A 15 20.07 2.60 13.42
CA LEU A 15 19.73 1.61 12.39
C LEU A 15 19.50 2.25 11.00
N LEU A 16 18.93 3.47 10.95
CA LEU A 16 18.69 4.20 9.69
C LEU A 16 19.96 4.87 9.16
N VAL A 17 20.83 5.39 10.02
CA VAL A 17 22.14 5.96 9.62
C VAL A 17 23.09 4.87 9.10
N SER A 18 22.98 3.64 9.61
CA SER A 18 23.76 2.50 9.11
C SER A 18 23.32 2.06 7.70
N LEU A 19 22.04 2.28 7.33
CA LEU A 19 21.51 1.98 6.00
C LEU A 19 21.84 3.06 4.95
N THR A 20 22.00 4.32 5.35
CA THR A 20 22.42 5.40 4.42
C THR A 20 23.92 5.42 4.15
N ALA A 21 24.74 4.92 5.09
CA ALA A 21 26.19 4.79 4.90
C ALA A 21 26.57 3.74 3.82
N HIS A 22 25.72 2.73 3.58
CA HIS A 22 25.96 1.68 2.58
C HIS A 22 25.55 2.05 1.14
N CYS A 23 25.19 3.31 0.88
CA CYS A 23 24.97 3.83 -0.48
C CYS A 23 26.12 4.71 -1.01
N SER A 24 27.29 4.67 -0.37
CA SER A 24 28.50 5.34 -0.88
C SER A 24 29.42 4.31 -1.54
N HIS A 25 29.43 4.23 -2.87
CA HIS A 25 30.44 3.43 -3.57
C HIS A 25 31.80 4.17 -3.53
N PRO A 26 32.95 3.46 -3.38
CA PRO A 26 34.26 4.09 -3.37
C PRO A 26 34.53 4.86 -4.66
N GLN A 27 35.05 6.07 -4.51
CA GLN A 27 35.57 6.90 -5.57
C GLN A 27 36.88 6.26 -6.06
N ALA A 28 36.83 5.55 -7.18
CA ALA A 28 38.04 5.08 -7.86
C ALA A 28 38.69 6.28 -8.58
N GLU A 29 39.90 6.63 -8.15
CA GLU A 29 40.76 7.58 -8.83
C GLU A 29 41.17 7.03 -10.22
N GLY A 30 41.06 7.90 -11.22
CA GLY A 30 41.89 7.96 -12.43
C GLY A 30 42.13 6.67 -13.22
N THR A 31 41.22 6.34 -14.15
CA THR A 31 41.59 5.65 -15.40
C THR A 31 40.70 6.11 -16.56
N SER A 32 41.34 6.48 -17.66
CA SER A 32 40.76 6.98 -18.91
C SER A 32 39.61 6.13 -19.44
N GLN A 33 38.50 6.79 -19.77
CA GLN A 33 37.18 6.19 -19.99
C GLN A 33 36.90 6.10 -21.51
N GLY A 34 37.38 5.02 -22.12
CA GLY A 34 37.09 4.66 -23.51
C GLY A 34 36.64 3.21 -23.71
N GLY A 35 36.30 2.49 -22.63
CA GLY A 35 36.05 1.03 -22.68
C GLY A 35 35.03 0.47 -21.68
N LEU A 36 34.07 1.27 -21.21
CA LEU A 36 33.13 0.82 -20.14
C LEU A 36 31.81 0.20 -20.61
N ASP A 37 31.53 0.19 -21.91
CA ASP A 37 30.26 -0.36 -22.44
C ASP A 37 30.19 -1.89 -22.33
N ALA A 38 31.32 -2.57 -22.10
CA ALA A 38 31.37 -4.02 -21.87
C ALA A 38 30.99 -4.47 -20.44
N SER A 39 30.91 -3.57 -19.44
CA SER A 39 30.87 -4.02 -18.03
C SER A 39 29.48 -4.26 -17.41
N TRP A 40 28.38 -3.68 -17.95
CA TRP A 40 27.05 -3.82 -17.33
C TRP A 40 26.42 -5.21 -17.52
N ALA A 41 26.67 -5.83 -18.67
CA ALA A 41 26.22 -7.18 -18.97
C ALA A 41 26.88 -8.20 -18.01
N ASP A 42 28.19 -8.08 -17.79
CA ASP A 42 28.95 -8.92 -16.86
C ASP A 42 28.57 -8.67 -15.39
N LEU A 43 28.26 -7.41 -15.05
CA LEU A 43 27.76 -7.02 -13.73
C LEU A 43 26.39 -7.66 -13.43
N TRP A 44 25.42 -7.60 -14.34
CA TRP A 44 24.11 -8.25 -14.12
C TRP A 44 24.19 -9.78 -14.24
N ALA A 45 25.08 -10.31 -15.06
CA ALA A 45 25.32 -11.75 -15.18
C ALA A 45 25.94 -12.37 -13.91
N SER A 46 26.58 -11.58 -13.04
CA SER A 46 27.18 -12.04 -11.77
C SER A 46 26.48 -11.47 -10.51
N ALA A 47 25.54 -10.55 -10.67
CA ALA A 47 24.92 -9.76 -9.61
C ALA A 47 24.08 -10.52 -8.57
N ASN A 48 24.13 -10.05 -7.33
CA ASN A 48 23.18 -10.39 -6.27
C ASN A 48 21.83 -9.66 -6.48
N THR A 49 20.78 -10.07 -5.75
CA THR A 49 19.40 -9.57 -5.86
C THR A 49 19.28 -8.05 -5.78
N SER A 50 20.04 -7.40 -4.89
CA SER A 50 20.04 -5.94 -4.69
C SER A 50 20.51 -5.17 -5.92
N PHE A 51 21.44 -5.73 -6.69
CA PHE A 51 21.95 -5.10 -7.90
C PHE A 51 21.00 -5.30 -9.08
N LEU A 52 20.27 -6.43 -9.14
CA LEU A 52 19.20 -6.64 -10.11
C LEU A 52 18.00 -5.72 -9.89
N GLN A 53 17.72 -5.30 -8.66
CA GLN A 53 16.69 -4.28 -8.38
C GLN A 53 17.05 -2.91 -8.96
N GLY A 54 18.33 -2.63 -9.21
CA GLY A 54 18.82 -1.42 -9.86
C GLY A 54 18.66 -1.39 -11.39
N PHE A 55 18.03 -2.42 -11.98
CA PHE A 55 17.78 -2.54 -13.41
C PHE A 55 17.13 -1.29 -14.02
N TRP A 56 17.53 -0.94 -15.24
CA TRP A 56 17.04 0.22 -15.99
C TRP A 56 17.05 -0.03 -17.51
N CYS A 57 16.23 0.71 -18.24
CA CYS A 57 15.94 0.38 -19.64
C CYS A 57 17.13 0.61 -20.59
N GLN A 58 17.82 1.74 -20.44
CA GLN A 58 18.83 2.18 -21.41
C GLN A 58 20.05 1.23 -21.50
N PRO A 59 20.75 0.88 -20.41
CA PRO A 59 21.79 -0.14 -20.50
C PRO A 59 21.27 -1.54 -20.82
N ALA A 60 20.02 -1.86 -20.46
CA ALA A 60 19.43 -3.15 -20.81
C ALA A 60 19.13 -3.28 -22.31
N SER A 61 18.85 -2.19 -23.02
CA SER A 61 18.59 -2.23 -24.47
C SER A 61 19.84 -2.56 -25.29
N GLN A 62 21.03 -2.53 -24.68
CA GLN A 62 22.29 -2.89 -25.33
C GLN A 62 22.63 -4.38 -25.16
N LEU A 63 21.88 -5.13 -24.36
CA LEU A 63 22.13 -6.55 -24.13
C LEU A 63 21.80 -7.38 -25.37
N SER A 64 22.61 -8.40 -25.64
CA SER A 64 22.28 -9.42 -26.63
C SER A 64 21.03 -10.20 -26.22
N ARG A 65 20.41 -10.88 -27.18
CA ARG A 65 19.26 -11.76 -26.93
C ARG A 65 19.53 -12.80 -25.84
N GLU A 66 20.71 -13.41 -25.86
CA GLU A 66 21.14 -14.44 -24.90
C GLU A 66 21.35 -13.84 -23.50
N GLN A 67 22.00 -12.67 -23.44
CA GLN A 67 22.22 -11.95 -22.18
C GLN A 67 20.90 -11.52 -21.54
N LEU A 68 19.96 -11.00 -22.34
CA LEU A 68 18.64 -10.60 -21.87
C LEU A 68 17.81 -11.80 -21.38
N ALA A 69 17.84 -12.92 -22.12
CA ALA A 69 17.17 -14.15 -21.71
C ALA A 69 17.73 -14.68 -20.37
N ALA A 70 19.06 -14.70 -20.21
CA ALA A 70 19.71 -15.09 -18.97
C ALA A 70 19.31 -14.17 -17.80
N LEU A 71 19.22 -12.86 -18.05
CA LEU A 71 18.79 -11.87 -17.06
C LEU A 71 17.35 -12.13 -16.58
N ILE A 72 16.40 -12.31 -17.51
CA ILE A 72 14.99 -12.57 -17.17
C ILE A 72 14.85 -13.84 -16.33
N ARG A 73 15.52 -14.93 -16.74
CA ARG A 73 15.49 -16.20 -16.00
C ARG A 73 16.13 -16.09 -14.62
N ARG A 74 17.21 -15.31 -14.48
CA ARG A 74 17.83 -15.03 -13.18
C ARG A 74 16.90 -14.24 -12.28
N MET A 75 16.25 -13.20 -12.80
CA MET A 75 15.26 -12.41 -12.06
C MET A 75 14.09 -13.28 -11.57
N ALA A 76 13.65 -14.26 -12.39
CA ALA A 76 12.63 -15.23 -12.01
C ALA A 76 13.11 -16.15 -10.88
N THR A 77 14.31 -16.74 -11.03
CA THR A 77 14.91 -17.66 -10.06
C THR A 77 15.12 -16.98 -8.70
N GLN A 78 15.58 -15.74 -8.72
CA GLN A 78 15.83 -14.94 -7.52
C GLN A 78 14.60 -14.19 -6.99
N ARG A 79 13.45 -14.28 -7.68
CA ARG A 79 12.19 -13.59 -7.33
C ARG A 79 12.39 -12.10 -7.08
N VAL A 80 13.14 -11.44 -7.97
CA VAL A 80 13.46 -10.01 -7.86
C VAL A 80 12.17 -9.19 -7.94
N LEU A 81 11.95 -8.32 -6.96
CA LEU A 81 10.84 -7.37 -6.96
C LEU A 81 11.20 -6.18 -7.84
N LEU A 82 10.55 -6.08 -9.00
CA LEU A 82 10.70 -4.99 -9.95
C LEU A 82 9.49 -4.07 -9.91
N ARG A 83 9.73 -2.78 -10.17
CA ARG A 83 8.68 -1.75 -10.30
C ARG A 83 7.99 -1.86 -11.66
N ALA A 84 6.79 -1.32 -11.78
CA ALA A 84 5.99 -1.33 -13.02
C ALA A 84 6.79 -0.81 -14.24
N TRP A 85 7.41 0.37 -14.16
CA TRP A 85 8.30 0.88 -15.20
C TRP A 85 9.45 -0.04 -15.61
N GLN A 86 10.04 -0.81 -14.68
CA GLN A 86 11.10 -1.77 -15.00
C GLN A 86 10.55 -2.95 -15.79
N LEU A 87 9.39 -3.46 -15.37
CA LEU A 87 8.70 -4.58 -16.02
C LEU A 87 8.20 -4.20 -17.42
N SER A 88 7.66 -3.00 -17.58
CA SER A 88 7.21 -2.48 -18.88
C SER A 88 8.34 -2.44 -19.89
N CYS A 89 9.48 -1.84 -19.51
CA CYS A 89 10.67 -1.85 -20.36
C CYS A 89 11.16 -3.27 -20.67
N LEU A 90 11.28 -4.12 -19.65
CA LEU A 90 11.78 -5.48 -19.83
C LEU A 90 10.87 -6.29 -20.77
N ALA A 91 9.55 -6.07 -20.72
CA ALA A 91 8.60 -6.68 -21.64
C ALA A 91 8.78 -6.19 -23.07
N ASN A 92 9.01 -4.90 -23.29
CA ASN A 92 9.25 -4.34 -24.62
C ASN A 92 10.57 -4.85 -25.21
N LEU A 93 11.65 -4.92 -24.42
CA LEU A 93 12.91 -5.51 -24.85
C LEU A 93 12.77 -7.01 -25.17
N ALA A 94 12.04 -7.76 -24.33
CA ALA A 94 11.78 -9.17 -24.57
C ALA A 94 10.95 -9.39 -25.85
N ALA A 95 9.98 -8.52 -26.14
CA ALA A 95 9.20 -8.55 -27.38
C ALA A 95 10.11 -8.36 -28.61
N GLN A 96 10.96 -7.34 -28.58
CA GLN A 96 11.88 -7.02 -29.70
C GLN A 96 12.87 -8.14 -29.99
N GLN A 97 13.29 -8.88 -28.97
CA GLN A 97 14.26 -9.98 -29.09
C GLN A 97 13.59 -11.35 -29.27
N GLY A 98 12.27 -11.41 -29.42
CA GLY A 98 11.52 -12.67 -29.59
C GLY A 98 11.71 -13.63 -28.41
N LEU A 99 11.72 -13.11 -27.19
CA LEU A 99 11.95 -13.87 -25.95
C LEU A 99 10.65 -14.19 -25.20
N GLN A 100 9.46 -13.99 -25.78
CA GLN A 100 8.21 -14.25 -25.06
C GLN A 100 7.77 -15.73 -25.07
N GLY A 101 8.41 -16.58 -25.87
CA GLY A 101 8.01 -17.98 -26.05
C GLY A 101 8.23 -18.88 -24.84
N ASP A 102 9.27 -18.65 -24.03
CA ASP A 102 9.58 -19.41 -22.81
C ASP A 102 9.02 -18.76 -21.54
N PHE A 103 7.83 -18.15 -21.64
CA PHE A 103 7.17 -17.39 -20.56
C PHE A 103 7.03 -18.16 -19.23
N GLU A 104 7.04 -19.49 -19.25
CA GLU A 104 7.00 -20.31 -18.04
C GLU A 104 8.21 -20.07 -17.13
N LEU A 105 9.36 -19.75 -17.72
CA LEU A 105 10.63 -19.46 -17.02
C LEU A 105 10.73 -18.00 -16.55
N HIS A 106 9.73 -17.18 -16.84
CA HIS A 106 9.76 -15.74 -16.58
C HIS A 106 9.05 -15.38 -15.26
N PRO A 107 9.35 -14.20 -14.67
CA PRO A 107 8.66 -13.73 -13.48
C PRO A 107 7.16 -13.49 -13.80
N PRO A 108 6.20 -13.93 -12.97
CA PRO A 108 4.77 -13.71 -13.20
C PRO A 108 4.39 -12.25 -13.45
N ASN A 109 4.98 -11.32 -12.70
CA ASN A 109 4.74 -9.88 -12.85
C ASN A 109 5.17 -9.35 -14.23
N LEU A 110 6.14 -9.98 -14.88
CA LEU A 110 6.61 -9.57 -16.21
C LEU A 110 5.57 -9.91 -17.30
N LEU A 111 4.90 -11.06 -17.18
CA LEU A 111 3.88 -11.50 -18.14
C LEU A 111 2.68 -10.53 -18.19
N LEU A 112 2.41 -9.79 -17.12
CA LEU A 112 1.36 -8.77 -17.10
C LEU A 112 1.58 -7.67 -18.16
N PHE A 113 2.82 -7.44 -18.58
CA PHE A 113 3.20 -6.38 -19.53
C PHE A 113 3.41 -6.87 -20.96
N TYR A 114 3.26 -8.19 -21.21
CA TYR A 114 3.50 -8.79 -22.52
C TYR A 114 2.43 -8.42 -23.53
N ASP A 115 2.82 -8.47 -24.80
CA ASP A 115 1.91 -8.30 -25.91
C ASP A 115 1.06 -9.57 -26.05
N LEU A 116 -0.20 -9.46 -25.66
CA LEU A 116 -1.12 -10.59 -25.64
C LEU A 116 -1.41 -11.12 -27.05
N THR A 117 -1.17 -10.34 -28.11
CA THR A 117 -1.37 -10.79 -29.49
C THR A 117 -0.36 -11.87 -29.90
N GLN A 118 0.79 -11.94 -29.23
CA GLN A 118 1.86 -12.92 -29.50
C GLN A 118 1.66 -14.24 -28.76
N VAL A 119 0.73 -14.30 -27.81
CA VAL A 119 0.42 -15.53 -27.08
C VAL A 119 -0.36 -16.46 -28.01
N ALA A 120 0.17 -17.65 -28.29
CA ALA A 120 -0.52 -18.66 -29.10
C ALA A 120 -1.80 -19.17 -28.41
N GLU A 121 -2.76 -19.62 -29.20
CA GLU A 121 -4.02 -20.15 -28.67
C GLU A 121 -3.79 -21.40 -27.79
N ALA A 122 -2.86 -22.28 -28.20
CA ALA A 122 -2.47 -23.47 -27.45
C ALA A 122 -1.90 -23.13 -26.06
N ASP A 123 -1.16 -22.03 -25.94
CA ASP A 123 -0.48 -21.61 -24.71
C ASP A 123 -1.34 -20.69 -23.83
N CYS A 124 -2.47 -20.21 -24.35
CA CYS A 124 -3.35 -19.22 -23.71
C CYS A 124 -3.62 -19.53 -22.23
N ARG A 125 -3.99 -20.78 -21.93
CA ARG A 125 -4.31 -21.21 -20.56
C ARG A 125 -3.09 -21.27 -19.65
N ALA A 126 -1.96 -21.76 -20.15
CA ALA A 126 -0.71 -21.83 -19.39
C ALA A 126 -0.18 -20.42 -19.09
N PHE A 127 -0.20 -19.54 -20.10
CA PHE A 127 0.16 -18.14 -19.99
C PHE A 127 -0.69 -17.40 -18.95
N ILE A 128 -2.02 -17.47 -19.05
CA ILE A 128 -2.90 -16.77 -18.11
C ILE A 128 -2.74 -17.31 -16.69
N ARG A 129 -2.64 -18.63 -16.50
CA ARG A 129 -2.39 -19.23 -15.18
C ARG A 129 -1.09 -18.71 -14.55
N ARG A 130 -0.07 -18.46 -15.37
CA ARG A 130 1.22 -17.91 -14.91
C ARG A 130 1.10 -16.41 -14.61
N ALA A 131 0.54 -15.62 -15.53
CA ALA A 131 0.34 -14.17 -15.39
C ALA A 131 -0.54 -13.83 -14.17
N ALA A 132 -1.59 -14.63 -13.93
CA ALA A 132 -2.51 -14.48 -12.79
C ALA A 132 -1.88 -14.71 -11.41
N GLN A 133 -0.60 -15.11 -11.34
CA GLN A 133 0.17 -15.15 -10.10
C GLN A 133 0.82 -13.81 -9.76
N GLY A 134 0.86 -12.88 -10.72
CA GLY A 134 1.40 -11.54 -10.53
C GLY A 134 0.44 -10.56 -9.85
N ASP A 135 0.97 -9.40 -9.51
CA ASP A 135 0.24 -8.29 -8.90
C ASP A 135 -0.35 -7.34 -9.97
N THR A 136 -1.67 -7.36 -10.14
CA THR A 136 -2.36 -6.55 -11.14
C THR A 136 -2.31 -5.05 -10.85
N GLU A 137 -1.97 -4.65 -9.62
CA GLU A 137 -1.81 -3.24 -9.27
C GLU A 137 -0.61 -2.59 -9.96
N LEU A 138 0.34 -3.39 -10.46
CA LEU A 138 1.44 -2.92 -11.31
C LEU A 138 0.96 -2.32 -12.63
N LEU A 139 -0.28 -2.58 -13.05
CA LEU A 139 -0.88 -2.05 -14.27
C LEU A 139 -1.72 -0.78 -14.05
N ALA A 140 -1.58 -0.10 -12.91
CA ALA A 140 -2.38 1.08 -12.58
C ALA A 140 -2.36 2.18 -13.68
N ASN A 141 -1.22 2.35 -14.37
CA ASN A 141 -1.06 3.33 -15.46
C ASN A 141 -1.28 2.73 -16.86
N LEU A 142 -1.63 1.46 -16.97
CA LEU A 142 -1.86 0.72 -18.21
C LEU A 142 -3.29 0.15 -18.26
N PRO A 143 -4.33 0.99 -18.25
CA PRO A 143 -5.73 0.55 -18.17
C PRO A 143 -6.14 -0.36 -19.33
N ASP A 144 -5.66 -0.12 -20.55
CA ASP A 144 -6.00 -0.95 -21.71
C ASP A 144 -5.33 -2.32 -21.64
N GLN A 145 -4.09 -2.40 -21.13
CA GLN A 145 -3.43 -3.68 -20.86
C GLN A 145 -4.17 -4.48 -19.80
N ARG A 146 -4.63 -3.83 -18.71
CA ARG A 146 -5.41 -4.48 -17.65
C ARG A 146 -6.72 -5.04 -18.20
N ALA A 147 -7.43 -4.25 -19.02
CA ALA A 147 -8.65 -4.70 -19.70
C ALA A 147 -8.38 -5.82 -20.71
N ALA A 148 -7.29 -5.72 -21.49
CA ALA A 148 -6.91 -6.74 -22.47
C ALA A 148 -6.56 -8.08 -21.80
N LEU A 149 -5.85 -8.05 -20.66
CA LEU A 149 -5.55 -9.25 -19.87
C LEU A 149 -6.83 -9.92 -19.36
N GLN A 150 -7.77 -9.14 -18.84
CA GLN A 150 -9.06 -9.65 -18.40
C GLN A 150 -9.83 -10.29 -19.56
N HIS A 151 -9.93 -9.60 -20.69
CA HIS A 151 -10.62 -10.10 -21.86
C HIS A 151 -9.96 -11.38 -22.40
N ARG A 152 -8.62 -11.41 -22.48
CA ARG A 152 -7.87 -12.57 -22.93
C ARG A 152 -8.03 -13.75 -21.98
N ALA A 153 -8.01 -13.51 -20.67
CA ALA A 153 -8.23 -14.53 -19.66
C ALA A 153 -9.60 -15.21 -19.81
N LEU A 154 -10.66 -14.42 -20.03
CA LEU A 154 -12.00 -14.94 -20.31
C LEU A 154 -12.08 -15.69 -21.64
N ALA A 155 -11.39 -15.20 -22.68
CA ALA A 155 -11.31 -15.88 -23.96
C ALA A 155 -10.64 -17.27 -23.84
N CYS A 156 -9.55 -17.40 -23.06
CA CYS A 156 -8.88 -18.69 -22.81
C CYS A 156 -9.78 -19.74 -22.12
N LEU A 157 -10.88 -19.31 -21.48
CA LEU A 157 -11.89 -20.19 -20.88
C LEU A 157 -12.93 -20.72 -21.89
N GLY A 158 -12.85 -20.28 -23.15
CA GLY A 158 -13.79 -20.63 -24.21
C GLY A 158 -14.97 -19.67 -24.35
N GLY A 159 -14.81 -18.40 -23.98
CA GLY A 159 -15.81 -17.34 -24.16
C GLY A 159 -16.58 -16.94 -22.89
N PRO A 160 -17.62 -16.09 -23.02
CA PRO A 160 -18.40 -15.59 -21.88
C PRO A 160 -19.03 -16.74 -21.08
N ARG A 161 -18.71 -16.83 -19.80
CA ARG A 161 -19.27 -17.83 -18.87
C ARG A 161 -20.32 -17.16 -17.98
N PRO A 162 -21.57 -17.66 -17.92
CA PRO A 162 -22.56 -17.13 -16.99
C PRO A 162 -22.19 -17.42 -15.53
N ARG A 163 -21.36 -18.45 -15.29
CA ARG A 163 -20.85 -18.84 -13.98
C ARG A 163 -19.42 -19.36 -14.10
N LEU A 164 -18.53 -18.87 -13.25
CA LEU A 164 -17.15 -19.35 -13.13
C LEU A 164 -17.10 -20.60 -12.26
N SER A 165 -16.52 -21.67 -12.75
CA SER A 165 -16.27 -22.91 -12.01
C SER A 165 -15.01 -22.82 -11.14
N ALA A 166 -14.81 -23.78 -10.23
CA ALA A 166 -13.58 -23.86 -9.44
C ALA A 166 -12.31 -23.96 -10.30
N SER A 167 -12.35 -24.70 -11.42
CA SER A 167 -11.22 -24.79 -12.37
C SER A 167 -10.94 -23.46 -13.08
N ASP A 168 -11.99 -22.69 -13.41
CA ASP A 168 -11.83 -21.37 -14.03
C ASP A 168 -11.14 -20.41 -13.04
N LEU A 169 -11.56 -20.44 -11.77
CA LEU A 169 -11.00 -19.59 -10.72
C LEU A 169 -9.52 -19.91 -10.43
N LEU A 170 -9.13 -21.19 -10.51
CA LEU A 170 -7.72 -21.59 -10.39
C LEU A 170 -6.86 -21.02 -11.52
N LEU A 171 -7.42 -20.93 -12.73
CA LEU A 171 -6.75 -20.33 -13.88
C LEU A 171 -6.69 -18.80 -13.78
N LEU A 172 -7.77 -18.16 -13.34
CA LEU A 172 -7.88 -16.70 -13.26
C LEU A 172 -7.08 -16.08 -12.12
N GLY A 173 -6.79 -16.80 -11.04
CA GLY A 173 -5.92 -16.34 -9.96
C GLY A 173 -6.24 -14.92 -9.48
N ALA A 174 -5.24 -14.01 -9.50
CA ALA A 174 -5.40 -12.61 -9.09
C ALA A 174 -6.21 -11.75 -10.08
N LEU A 175 -6.43 -12.19 -11.33
CA LEU A 175 -7.25 -11.46 -12.30
C LEU A 175 -8.73 -11.38 -11.89
N VAL A 176 -9.16 -12.22 -10.95
CA VAL A 176 -10.50 -12.13 -10.31
C VAL A 176 -10.70 -10.76 -9.64
N CYS A 177 -9.63 -10.10 -9.19
CA CYS A 177 -9.72 -8.78 -8.56
C CYS A 177 -10.27 -7.69 -9.48
N ASP A 178 -10.18 -7.88 -10.81
CA ASP A 178 -10.68 -6.97 -11.82
C ASP A 178 -12.03 -7.38 -12.39
N MET A 179 -12.58 -8.51 -11.92
CA MET A 179 -13.88 -8.99 -12.37
C MET A 179 -15.03 -8.18 -11.79
N ASP A 180 -16.08 -8.08 -12.60
CA ASP A 180 -17.29 -7.41 -12.20
C ASP A 180 -18.02 -8.16 -11.06
N ALA A 181 -18.82 -7.41 -10.32
CA ALA A 181 -19.55 -7.92 -9.17
C ALA A 181 -20.56 -9.03 -9.52
N SER A 182 -21.09 -9.06 -10.75
CA SER A 182 -22.06 -10.09 -11.15
C SER A 182 -21.37 -11.43 -11.38
N SER A 183 -20.21 -11.43 -12.03
CA SER A 183 -19.36 -12.61 -12.21
C SER A 183 -18.92 -13.20 -10.86
N ILE A 184 -18.49 -12.35 -9.92
CA ILE A 184 -18.09 -12.79 -8.58
C ILE A 184 -19.27 -13.38 -7.80
N ALA A 185 -20.46 -12.78 -7.87
CA ALA A 185 -21.64 -13.29 -7.17
C ALA A 185 -22.13 -14.63 -7.74
N ALA A 186 -22.00 -14.83 -9.05
CA ALA A 186 -22.40 -16.06 -9.73
C ALA A 186 -21.37 -17.19 -9.57
N ALA A 187 -20.10 -16.88 -9.35
CA ALA A 187 -18.98 -17.82 -9.31
C ALA A 187 -19.13 -18.97 -8.28
N ASP A 188 -18.32 -20.00 -8.47
CA ASP A 188 -18.08 -21.04 -7.48
C ASP A 188 -17.56 -20.44 -6.16
N PRO A 189 -17.98 -20.95 -4.99
CA PRO A 189 -17.57 -20.41 -3.69
C PRO A 189 -16.05 -20.39 -3.45
N GLN A 190 -15.25 -21.17 -4.20
CA GLN A 190 -13.80 -21.06 -4.16
C GLN A 190 -13.26 -19.67 -4.54
N VAL A 191 -14.08 -18.79 -5.14
CA VAL A 191 -13.72 -17.41 -5.48
C VAL A 191 -13.22 -16.63 -4.26
N LEU A 192 -13.65 -17.00 -3.05
CA LEU A 192 -13.15 -16.44 -1.79
C LEU A 192 -11.62 -16.56 -1.67
N ARG A 193 -11.00 -17.63 -2.19
CA ARG A 193 -9.54 -17.79 -2.16
C ARG A 193 -8.85 -16.77 -3.07
N ASN A 194 -9.43 -16.48 -4.23
CA ASN A 194 -8.93 -15.47 -5.15
C ASN A 194 -9.09 -14.07 -4.56
N LEU A 195 -10.26 -13.75 -4.01
CA LEU A 195 -10.55 -12.42 -3.44
C LEU A 195 -9.64 -12.06 -2.27
N ARG A 196 -9.11 -13.03 -1.52
CA ARG A 196 -8.09 -12.78 -0.46
C ARG A 196 -6.80 -12.16 -0.99
N ARG A 197 -6.49 -12.34 -2.27
CA ARG A 197 -5.29 -11.80 -2.92
C ARG A 197 -5.52 -10.37 -3.43
N CYS A 198 -6.76 -9.89 -3.44
CA CYS A 198 -7.07 -8.54 -3.88
C CYS A 198 -6.63 -7.54 -2.82
N SER A 199 -5.89 -6.52 -3.25
CA SER A 199 -5.42 -5.45 -2.37
C SER A 199 -6.61 -4.67 -1.75
N ARG A 200 -7.68 -4.51 -2.53
CA ARG A 200 -8.95 -3.86 -2.19
C ARG A 200 -10.11 -4.45 -2.99
N LEU A 201 -11.32 -4.35 -2.44
CA LEU A 201 -12.56 -4.66 -3.14
C LEU A 201 -13.36 -3.38 -3.34
N THR A 202 -13.93 -3.19 -4.54
CA THR A 202 -14.87 -2.10 -4.81
C THR A 202 -16.18 -2.29 -4.02
N ALA A 203 -16.97 -1.24 -3.83
CA ALA A 203 -18.26 -1.34 -3.13
C ALA A 203 -19.19 -2.40 -3.78
N ALA A 204 -19.20 -2.49 -5.11
CA ALA A 204 -19.96 -3.49 -5.85
C ALA A 204 -19.44 -4.92 -5.58
N GLN A 205 -18.13 -5.12 -5.57
CA GLN A 205 -17.50 -6.41 -5.24
C GLN A 205 -17.74 -6.81 -3.77
N GLN A 206 -17.70 -5.86 -2.84
CA GLN A 206 -18.06 -6.11 -1.43
C GLN A 206 -19.52 -6.55 -1.30
N ALA A 207 -20.45 -5.94 -2.05
CA ALA A 207 -21.84 -6.37 -2.08
C ALA A 207 -22.00 -7.77 -2.72
N ALA A 208 -21.19 -8.13 -3.71
CA ALA A 208 -21.16 -9.46 -4.30
C ALA A 208 -20.62 -10.51 -3.31
N LEU A 209 -19.53 -10.21 -2.61
CA LEU A 209 -18.97 -11.03 -1.54
C LEU A 209 -20.02 -11.31 -0.46
N ASN A 210 -20.70 -10.28 0.04
CA ASN A 210 -21.72 -10.44 1.08
C ASN A 210 -22.93 -11.24 0.58
N ARG A 211 -23.36 -11.08 -0.68
CA ARG A 211 -24.41 -11.94 -1.28
C ARG A 211 -23.97 -13.40 -1.37
N LEU A 212 -22.71 -13.66 -1.71
CA LEU A 212 -22.16 -15.02 -1.77
C LEU A 212 -22.13 -15.66 -0.37
N LEU A 213 -21.65 -14.93 0.64
CA LEU A 213 -21.64 -15.38 2.04
C LEU A 213 -23.07 -15.62 2.56
N ALA A 214 -24.01 -14.72 2.27
CA ALA A 214 -25.41 -14.85 2.65
C ALA A 214 -26.10 -16.08 2.04
N SER A 215 -25.70 -16.49 0.83
CA SER A 215 -26.33 -17.61 0.12
C SER A 215 -26.09 -18.98 0.78
N GLY A 216 -25.18 -19.08 1.75
CA GLY A 216 -24.82 -20.33 2.41
C GLY A 216 -24.08 -21.33 1.54
N ARG A 217 -23.76 -20.98 0.28
CA ARG A 217 -23.06 -21.87 -0.67
C ARG A 217 -21.58 -22.08 -0.34
N SER A 218 -20.99 -21.20 0.47
CA SER A 218 -19.58 -21.33 0.87
C SER A 218 -19.37 -22.46 1.88
N VAL A 219 -18.11 -22.84 2.11
CA VAL A 219 -17.74 -23.85 3.12
C VAL A 219 -18.21 -23.48 4.53
N LEU A 220 -18.45 -22.20 4.80
CA LEU A 220 -18.99 -21.71 6.07
C LEU A 220 -20.46 -22.09 6.29
N GLY A 221 -21.20 -22.42 5.23
CA GLY A 221 -22.65 -22.55 5.30
C GLY A 221 -23.36 -21.20 5.49
N PRO A 222 -24.66 -21.22 5.85
CA PRO A 222 -25.42 -19.99 6.13
C PRO A 222 -24.89 -19.24 7.35
N PRO A 223 -25.09 -17.91 7.47
CA PRO A 223 -24.54 -17.09 8.56
C PRO A 223 -24.74 -17.61 9.99
N GLY A 224 -25.87 -18.27 10.28
CA GLY A 224 -26.15 -18.83 11.61
C GLY A 224 -25.33 -20.08 11.97
N SER A 225 -24.72 -20.75 10.99
CA SER A 225 -23.85 -21.92 11.21
C SER A 225 -22.36 -21.57 11.22
N TRP A 226 -22.00 -20.29 11.10
CA TRP A 226 -20.59 -19.88 11.11
C TRP A 226 -19.97 -20.12 12.48
N ASP A 227 -18.74 -20.63 12.47
CA ASP A 227 -17.90 -20.84 13.64
C ASP A 227 -16.65 -19.95 13.59
N LEU A 228 -15.87 -19.97 14.67
CA LEU A 228 -14.67 -19.13 14.80
C LEU A 228 -13.60 -19.52 13.75
N GLU A 229 -13.39 -20.81 13.54
CA GLU A 229 -12.40 -21.32 12.57
C GLU A 229 -12.74 -20.87 11.15
N GLY A 230 -14.02 -20.97 10.75
CA GLY A 230 -14.50 -20.51 9.47
C GLY A 230 -14.33 -19.01 9.26
N LEU A 231 -14.67 -18.19 10.26
CA LEU A 231 -14.48 -16.74 10.21
C LEU A 231 -13.00 -16.37 10.11
N GLN A 232 -12.12 -17.02 10.87
CA GLN A 232 -10.67 -16.85 10.78
C GLN A 232 -10.14 -17.28 9.41
N ALA A 233 -10.67 -18.38 8.86
CA ALA A 233 -10.28 -18.88 7.56
C ALA A 233 -10.54 -17.85 6.45
N LEU A 234 -11.56 -16.98 6.54
CA LEU A 234 -11.79 -15.89 5.58
C LEU A 234 -10.62 -14.90 5.48
N GLY A 235 -9.80 -14.77 6.53
CA GLY A 235 -8.68 -13.85 6.59
C GLY A 235 -9.12 -12.39 6.40
N PRO A 236 -8.41 -11.58 5.60
CA PRO A 236 -8.74 -10.15 5.39
C PRO A 236 -10.17 -9.90 4.88
N LEU A 237 -10.79 -10.88 4.22
CA LEU A 237 -12.15 -10.77 3.71
C LEU A 237 -13.19 -10.62 4.82
N ALA A 238 -12.93 -11.13 6.02
CA ALA A 238 -13.84 -11.02 7.15
C ALA A 238 -14.11 -9.56 7.53
N THR A 239 -13.17 -8.65 7.24
CA THR A 239 -13.35 -7.21 7.50
C THR A 239 -14.37 -6.53 6.60
N TYR A 240 -14.83 -7.21 5.54
CA TYR A 240 -15.87 -6.74 4.62
C TYR A 240 -17.26 -7.31 4.89
N ILE A 241 -17.43 -8.15 5.93
CA ILE A 241 -18.73 -8.72 6.29
C ILE A 241 -19.68 -7.58 6.72
N SER A 242 -20.86 -7.53 6.09
CA SER A 242 -21.83 -6.46 6.32
C SER A 242 -22.53 -6.61 7.68
N PRO A 243 -22.98 -5.49 8.29
CA PRO A 243 -23.74 -5.52 9.54
C PRO A 243 -24.96 -6.45 9.51
N SER A 244 -25.62 -6.58 8.35
CA SER A 244 -26.80 -7.44 8.17
C SER A 244 -26.51 -8.94 8.31
N LEU A 245 -25.28 -9.37 8.05
CA LEU A 245 -24.87 -10.77 8.24
C LEU A 245 -24.46 -11.02 9.68
N TRP A 246 -23.78 -10.06 10.32
CA TRP A 246 -23.42 -10.16 11.75
C TRP A 246 -24.61 -10.34 12.68
N VAL A 247 -25.78 -9.78 12.34
CA VAL A 247 -27.04 -10.00 13.08
C VAL A 247 -27.45 -11.48 13.11
N GLN A 248 -27.06 -12.27 12.12
CA GLN A 248 -27.43 -13.68 11.99
C GLN A 248 -26.39 -14.63 12.60
N VAL A 249 -25.17 -14.15 12.87
CA VAL A 249 -24.10 -14.95 13.46
C VAL A 249 -24.38 -15.16 14.94
N GLN A 250 -24.05 -16.36 15.45
CA GLN A 250 -24.20 -16.67 16.87
C GLN A 250 -23.40 -15.67 17.73
N GLU A 251 -24.01 -15.17 18.80
CA GLU A 251 -23.44 -14.09 19.59
C GLU A 251 -22.07 -14.44 20.17
N ALA A 252 -21.92 -15.62 20.77
CA ALA A 252 -20.65 -16.07 21.34
C ALA A 252 -19.53 -16.10 20.29
N VAL A 253 -19.79 -16.73 19.12
CA VAL A 253 -18.85 -16.79 18.01
C VAL A 253 -18.47 -15.39 17.50
N GLY A 254 -19.46 -14.50 17.36
CA GLY A 254 -19.23 -13.13 16.93
C GLY A 254 -18.35 -12.34 17.91
N LEU A 255 -18.54 -12.53 19.22
CA LEU A 255 -17.72 -11.88 20.25
C LEU A 255 -16.29 -12.44 20.28
N ASP A 256 -16.13 -13.77 20.21
CA ASP A 256 -14.80 -14.40 20.14
C ASP A 256 -14.03 -13.92 18.91
N PHE A 257 -14.70 -13.85 17.76
CA PHE A 257 -14.10 -13.33 16.55
C PHE A 257 -13.75 -11.85 16.65
N PHE A 258 -14.63 -11.03 17.25
CA PHE A 258 -14.33 -9.61 17.51
C PHE A 258 -13.06 -9.46 18.35
N GLY A 259 -12.93 -10.23 19.42
CA GLY A 259 -11.74 -10.24 20.26
C GLY A 259 -10.48 -10.61 19.47
N SER A 260 -10.57 -11.64 18.62
CA SER A 260 -9.44 -12.06 17.77
C SER A 260 -8.99 -10.97 16.78
N ILE A 261 -9.91 -10.17 16.22
CA ILE A 261 -9.58 -9.06 15.32
C ILE A 261 -8.90 -7.92 16.07
N VAL A 262 -9.39 -7.58 17.26
CA VAL A 262 -8.77 -6.55 18.12
C VAL A 262 -7.36 -6.99 18.54
N ALA A 263 -7.19 -8.24 18.96
CA ALA A 263 -5.87 -8.79 19.30
C ALA A 263 -4.90 -8.77 18.11
N ALA A 264 -5.36 -9.19 16.91
CA ALA A 264 -4.55 -9.13 15.69
C ALA A 264 -4.16 -7.70 15.30
N TYR A 265 -5.05 -6.72 15.50
CA TYR A 265 -4.74 -5.31 15.30
C TYR A 265 -3.66 -4.83 16.28
N ARG A 266 -3.79 -5.13 17.59
CA ARG A 266 -2.78 -4.76 18.60
C ARG A 266 -1.42 -5.41 18.35
N ALA A 267 -1.41 -6.64 17.83
CA ALA A 267 -0.20 -7.33 17.43
C ALA A 267 0.44 -6.80 16.13
N GLY A 268 -0.15 -5.78 15.48
CA GLY A 268 0.34 -5.21 14.23
C GLY A 268 0.13 -6.11 13.00
N GLN A 269 -0.71 -7.14 13.13
CA GLN A 269 -0.99 -8.12 12.06
C GLN A 269 -2.12 -7.66 11.13
N LEU A 270 -2.94 -6.70 11.56
CA LEU A 270 -4.05 -6.14 10.79
C LEU A 270 -3.91 -4.63 10.64
N ARG A 271 -4.19 -4.10 9.44
CA ARG A 271 -4.16 -2.65 9.19
C ARG A 271 -5.29 -1.95 9.94
N GLN A 272 -5.00 -0.75 10.46
CA GLN A 272 -5.97 0.08 11.18
C GLN A 272 -7.29 0.27 10.42
N ARG A 273 -7.23 0.61 9.12
CA ARG A 273 -8.43 0.83 8.29
C ARG A 273 -9.31 -0.41 8.16
N ASP A 274 -8.70 -1.59 8.14
CA ASP A 274 -9.43 -2.86 7.99
C ASP A 274 -10.04 -3.28 9.34
N ALA A 275 -9.31 -3.10 10.45
CA ALA A 275 -9.83 -3.29 11.80
C ALA A 275 -11.00 -2.34 12.12
N GLN A 276 -10.86 -1.04 11.81
CA GLN A 276 -11.91 -0.04 12.02
C GLN A 276 -13.16 -0.33 11.18
N ARG A 277 -13.00 -0.76 9.92
CA ARG A 277 -14.12 -1.17 9.06
C ARG A 277 -14.91 -2.31 9.71
N PHE A 278 -14.20 -3.35 10.15
CA PHE A 278 -14.79 -4.49 10.84
C PHE A 278 -15.53 -4.07 12.11
N VAL A 279 -14.86 -3.36 13.02
CA VAL A 279 -15.43 -2.96 14.31
C VAL A 279 -16.65 -2.07 14.12
N THR A 280 -16.58 -1.10 13.21
CA THR A 280 -17.74 -0.24 12.90
C THR A 280 -18.92 -1.07 12.43
N GLY A 281 -18.71 -1.99 11.48
CA GLY A 281 -19.79 -2.83 10.95
C GLY A 281 -20.37 -3.80 11.98
N PHE A 282 -19.54 -4.37 12.85
CA PHE A 282 -19.97 -5.28 13.91
C PHE A 282 -20.78 -4.54 14.99
N LEU A 283 -20.31 -3.38 15.44
CA LEU A 283 -21.01 -2.57 16.44
C LEU A 283 -22.35 -2.04 15.90
N GLU A 284 -22.42 -1.68 14.62
CA GLU A 284 -23.69 -1.30 13.97
C GLU A 284 -24.71 -2.46 14.01
N ALA A 285 -24.27 -3.70 13.80
CA ALA A 285 -25.13 -4.88 13.89
C ALA A 285 -25.67 -5.08 15.32
N LYS A 286 -24.81 -4.96 16.34
CA LYS A 286 -25.21 -5.03 17.76
C LYS A 286 -26.19 -3.91 18.13
N ALA A 287 -25.97 -2.69 17.66
CA ALA A 287 -26.87 -1.57 17.92
C ALA A 287 -28.28 -1.82 17.35
N LYS A 288 -28.41 -2.43 16.17
CA LYS A 288 -29.72 -2.77 15.56
C LYS A 288 -30.51 -3.81 16.36
N LEU A 289 -29.84 -4.77 17.00
CA LEU A 289 -30.49 -5.74 17.89
C LEU A 289 -31.09 -5.04 19.13
N VAL A 290 -30.40 -4.03 19.66
CA VAL A 290 -30.81 -3.27 20.86
C VAL A 290 -31.87 -2.19 20.54
N SER A 291 -31.82 -1.58 19.35
CA SER A 291 -32.72 -0.47 18.96
C SER A 291 -34.14 -0.88 18.53
N SER A 292 -34.50 -2.16 18.68
CA SER A 292 -35.89 -2.64 18.56
C SER A 292 -36.81 -2.11 19.69
N ARG A 293 -36.25 -1.39 20.68
CA ARG A 293 -36.97 -0.63 21.71
C ARG A 293 -37.04 0.86 21.35
N PRO A 294 -38.15 1.57 21.62
CA PRO A 294 -38.34 2.95 21.18
C PRO A 294 -37.22 3.88 21.69
N LYS A 295 -36.55 4.59 20.77
CA LYS A 295 -35.65 5.69 21.10
C LYS A 295 -36.46 6.82 21.72
N ARG A 296 -36.49 6.93 23.05
CA ARG A 296 -36.83 8.20 23.71
C ARG A 296 -35.76 9.22 23.35
N HIS A 297 -36.24 10.42 23.03
CA HIS A 297 -35.47 11.57 22.56
C HIS A 297 -34.19 11.83 23.36
N THR A 298 -33.17 12.23 22.60
CA THR A 298 -31.81 12.59 22.98
C THR A 298 -31.79 13.71 24.00
N ALA A 299 -31.40 13.40 25.24
CA ALA A 299 -30.84 14.38 26.17
C ALA A 299 -29.30 14.32 26.06
N PRO A 300 -28.57 15.46 26.06
CA PRO A 300 -27.11 15.44 26.17
C PRO A 300 -26.71 14.88 27.54
N GLY A 301 -25.71 14.00 27.57
CA GLY A 301 -25.12 13.48 28.81
C GLY A 301 -25.91 12.32 29.44
N ARG A 302 -25.90 11.14 28.80
CA ARG A 302 -26.27 9.91 29.52
C ARG A 302 -25.24 9.68 30.63
N PRO A 303 -25.64 9.46 31.90
CA PRO A 303 -24.69 9.16 32.96
C PRO A 303 -23.88 7.90 32.63
N CYS A 304 -22.69 7.78 33.21
CA CYS A 304 -21.92 6.54 33.12
C CYS A 304 -22.74 5.41 33.76
N THR A 305 -23.08 4.39 32.98
CA THR A 305 -23.92 3.26 33.44
C THR A 305 -23.16 1.94 33.52
N ARG A 306 -22.00 1.85 32.86
CA ARG A 306 -21.14 0.66 32.82
C ARG A 306 -20.07 0.64 33.92
N GLY A 307 -19.90 1.75 34.64
CA GLY A 307 -18.81 1.95 35.60
C GLY A 307 -17.56 2.56 34.96
N ASP A 308 -16.72 3.17 35.78
CA ASP A 308 -15.56 3.94 35.33
C ASP A 308 -14.57 3.08 34.52
N ILE A 309 -14.06 3.66 33.43
CA ILE A 309 -13.05 3.01 32.61
C ILE A 309 -11.70 3.08 33.34
N THR A 310 -11.09 1.93 33.58
CA THR A 310 -9.76 1.81 34.21
C THR A 310 -8.71 1.34 33.21
N ALA A 311 -7.43 1.40 33.59
CA ALA A 311 -6.33 0.87 32.79
C ALA A 311 -6.54 -0.60 32.40
N ALA A 312 -7.05 -1.43 33.31
CA ALA A 312 -7.32 -2.85 33.05
C ALA A 312 -8.44 -3.05 32.01
N VAL A 313 -9.48 -2.21 32.04
CA VAL A 313 -10.60 -2.26 31.10
C VAL A 313 -10.15 -1.95 29.66
N LEU A 314 -9.17 -1.07 29.49
CA LEU A 314 -8.63 -0.73 28.16
C LEU A 314 -7.85 -1.88 27.50
N HIS A 315 -7.41 -2.89 28.28
CA HIS A 315 -6.73 -4.06 27.74
C HIS A 315 -7.71 -5.19 27.35
N ASP A 316 -9.01 -5.04 27.63
CA ASP A 316 -10.03 -6.01 27.20
C ASP A 316 -10.24 -5.92 25.69
N ASP A 317 -10.15 -7.04 24.98
CA ASP A 317 -10.41 -7.13 23.54
C ASP A 317 -11.89 -6.83 23.19
N LEU A 318 -12.80 -6.95 24.17
CA LEU A 318 -14.21 -6.61 24.04
C LEU A 318 -14.55 -5.21 24.55
N PHE A 319 -13.56 -4.35 24.83
CA PHE A 319 -13.75 -3.00 25.36
C PHE A 319 -14.84 -2.21 24.61
N LEU A 320 -14.75 -2.17 23.28
CA LEU A 320 -15.68 -1.42 22.42
C LEU A 320 -17.07 -2.04 22.31
N VAL A 321 -17.25 -3.30 22.70
CA VAL A 321 -18.57 -3.93 22.82
C VAL A 321 -19.23 -3.52 24.13
N ARG A 322 -18.44 -3.37 25.20
CA ARG A 322 -18.94 -2.97 26.54
C ARG A 322 -19.23 -1.47 26.64
N TYR A 323 -18.35 -0.66 26.06
CA TYR A 323 -18.40 0.80 26.08
C TYR A 323 -18.57 1.35 24.67
N ASP A 324 -19.81 1.71 24.31
CA ASP A 324 -20.06 2.49 23.09
C ASP A 324 -19.48 3.91 23.21
N CYS A 325 -19.48 4.68 22.12
CA CYS A 325 -18.86 6.00 22.11
C CYS A 325 -19.50 6.98 23.11
N THR A 326 -20.79 6.80 23.45
CA THR A 326 -21.47 7.63 24.47
C THR A 326 -21.06 7.26 25.90
N GLN A 327 -20.87 5.96 26.18
CA GLN A 327 -20.32 5.50 27.45
C GLN A 327 -18.82 5.82 27.56
N LEU A 328 -18.08 5.82 26.46
CA LEU A 328 -16.70 6.31 26.44
C LEU A 328 -16.64 7.78 26.85
N GLU A 329 -17.58 8.60 26.38
CA GLU A 329 -17.66 10.01 26.75
C GLU A 329 -17.96 10.20 28.24
N SER A 330 -18.91 9.44 28.80
CA SER A 330 -19.35 9.63 30.19
C SER A 330 -18.53 8.88 31.23
N CYS A 331 -17.90 7.75 30.88
CA CYS A 331 -17.18 6.87 31.83
C CYS A 331 -15.65 7.01 31.79
N LEU A 332 -15.08 7.72 30.80
CA LEU A 332 -13.63 7.93 30.73
C LEU A 332 -13.22 9.21 31.45
N ASP A 333 -12.57 9.06 32.61
CA ASP A 333 -12.00 10.18 33.36
C ASP A 333 -10.75 10.78 32.68
N SER A 334 -10.57 12.09 32.85
CA SER A 334 -9.45 12.86 32.30
C SER A 334 -8.08 12.39 32.78
N ARG A 335 -7.94 11.95 34.04
CA ARG A 335 -6.68 11.41 34.58
C ARG A 335 -6.36 10.04 34.01
N VAL A 336 -7.38 9.21 33.84
CA VAL A 336 -7.23 7.88 33.21
C VAL A 336 -6.81 8.05 31.75
N LEU A 337 -7.46 8.94 31.00
CA LEU A 337 -7.08 9.24 29.61
C LEU A 337 -5.63 9.71 29.51
N ARG A 338 -5.20 10.63 30.37
CA ARG A 338 -3.82 11.15 30.38
C ARG A 338 -2.76 10.07 30.57
N THR A 339 -3.04 9.07 31.39
CA THR A 339 -2.07 8.03 31.75
C THR A 339 -2.16 6.80 30.84
N ASN A 340 -3.29 6.61 30.14
CA ASN A 340 -3.59 5.41 29.36
C ASN A 340 -4.02 5.71 27.93
N LEU A 341 -3.51 6.80 27.34
CA LEU A 341 -3.82 7.18 25.97
C LEU A 341 -3.36 6.09 24.98
N ASP A 342 -2.16 5.55 25.16
CA ASP A 342 -1.61 4.50 24.28
C ASP A 342 -2.48 3.23 24.26
N PRO A 343 -2.81 2.57 25.40
CA PRO A 343 -3.74 1.44 25.42
C PRO A 343 -5.11 1.72 24.79
N LEU A 344 -5.62 2.95 24.92
CA LEU A 344 -6.89 3.35 24.30
C LEU A 344 -6.77 3.47 22.78
N LEU A 345 -5.65 4.00 22.26
CA LEU A 345 -5.41 4.15 20.82
C LEU A 345 -4.97 2.86 20.14
N GLN A 346 -4.56 1.86 20.93
CA GLN A 346 -4.42 0.48 20.47
C GLN A 346 -5.77 -0.24 20.29
N GLN A 347 -6.89 0.42 20.58
CA GLN A 347 -8.21 -0.04 20.15
C GLN A 347 -8.52 0.45 18.73
N PRO A 348 -9.18 -0.36 17.87
CA PRO A 348 -9.64 0.08 16.55
C PRO A 348 -10.89 0.97 16.67
N LEU A 349 -10.71 2.18 17.24
CA LEU A 349 -11.79 3.11 17.57
C LEU A 349 -12.60 3.49 16.32
N PRO A 350 -13.95 3.38 16.35
CA PRO A 350 -14.82 3.97 15.34
C PRO A 350 -14.67 5.49 15.27
N ALA A 351 -15.03 6.09 14.13
CA ALA A 351 -14.87 7.53 13.91
C ALA A 351 -15.55 8.40 14.99
N GLU A 352 -16.73 8.00 15.47
CA GLU A 352 -17.44 8.70 16.55
C GLU A 352 -16.65 8.67 17.87
N CYS A 353 -16.12 7.51 18.25
CA CYS A 353 -15.31 7.35 19.45
C CYS A 353 -14.01 8.16 19.35
N GLN A 354 -13.40 8.24 18.17
CA GLN A 354 -12.22 9.08 17.96
C GLN A 354 -12.51 10.57 18.18
N GLN A 355 -13.69 11.07 17.80
CA GLN A 355 -14.12 12.43 18.10
C GLN A 355 -14.27 12.67 19.61
N VAL A 356 -14.82 11.71 20.33
CA VAL A 356 -14.93 11.75 21.80
C VAL A 356 -13.53 11.83 22.44
N VAL A 357 -12.59 11.00 21.98
CA VAL A 357 -11.20 11.02 22.46
C VAL A 357 -10.54 12.36 22.15
N LYS A 358 -10.69 12.89 20.92
CA LYS A 358 -10.20 14.22 20.55
C LYS A 358 -10.75 15.29 21.50
N ALA A 359 -12.06 15.32 21.71
CA ALA A 359 -12.72 16.32 22.56
C ALA A 359 -12.18 16.28 24.00
N LYS A 360 -12.04 15.09 24.58
CA LYS A 360 -11.46 14.93 25.92
C LYS A 360 -9.99 15.33 25.97
N LEU A 361 -9.19 15.00 24.95
CA LEU A 361 -7.79 15.44 24.89
C LEU A 361 -7.67 16.98 24.90
N MET A 362 -8.56 17.69 24.20
CA MET A 362 -8.59 19.16 24.24
C MET A 362 -9.01 19.73 25.60
N GLN A 363 -9.85 19.01 26.36
CA GLN A 363 -10.17 19.39 27.74
C GLN A 363 -8.98 19.19 28.68
N VAL A 364 -8.20 18.12 28.49
CA VAL A 364 -6.99 17.83 29.30
C VAL A 364 -5.85 18.78 28.96
N TYR A 365 -5.72 19.16 27.68
CA TYR A 365 -4.61 19.97 27.15
C TYR A 365 -5.11 21.20 26.40
N PRO A 366 -5.67 22.21 27.10
CA PRO A 366 -6.23 23.41 26.45
C PRO A 366 -5.18 24.29 25.76
N GLY A 367 -3.91 24.17 26.15
CA GLY A 367 -2.77 24.89 25.54
C GLY A 367 -2.11 24.15 24.38
N GLY A 368 -2.67 23.03 23.93
CA GLY A 368 -2.07 22.16 22.92
C GLY A 368 -1.43 20.90 23.52
N LEU A 369 -1.34 19.85 22.69
CA LEU A 369 -0.82 18.55 23.10
C LEU A 369 0.71 18.60 23.29
N PRO A 370 1.23 18.06 24.41
CA PRO A 370 2.67 17.94 24.63
C PRO A 370 3.27 16.85 23.73
N GLU A 371 4.58 16.93 23.51
CA GLU A 371 5.27 16.16 22.48
C GLU A 371 5.23 14.63 22.70
N ASP A 372 5.25 14.17 23.95
CA ASP A 372 5.12 12.76 24.32
C ASP A 372 3.75 12.19 23.91
N GLN A 373 2.69 12.99 24.06
CA GLN A 373 1.33 12.61 23.68
C GLN A 373 1.13 12.65 22.16
N LEU A 374 1.77 13.62 21.48
CA LEU A 374 1.71 13.74 20.02
C LEU A 374 2.18 12.47 19.29
N ARG A 375 3.18 11.79 19.84
CA ARG A 375 3.71 10.54 19.28
C ARG A 375 2.71 9.38 19.33
N LEU A 376 1.71 9.45 20.22
CA LEU A 376 0.70 8.41 20.41
C LEU A 376 -0.53 8.61 19.51
N ILE A 377 -0.81 9.85 19.08
CA ILE A 377 -2.01 10.22 18.32
C ILE A 377 -1.91 10.25 16.77
N PRO A 378 -0.94 9.64 16.05
CA PRO A 378 -0.95 9.65 14.58
C PRO A 378 -2.29 9.19 13.97
N SER A 379 -2.97 8.26 14.64
CA SER A 379 -4.29 7.74 14.25
C SER A 379 -5.43 8.76 14.34
N LEU A 380 -5.28 9.81 15.16
CA LEU A 380 -6.28 10.85 15.38
C LEU A 380 -5.94 12.18 14.71
N ALA A 381 -4.69 12.36 14.27
CA ALA A 381 -4.18 13.65 13.84
C ALA A 381 -4.95 14.25 12.63
N TYR A 382 -5.62 13.42 11.82
CA TYR A 382 -6.51 13.87 10.73
C TYR A 382 -7.77 14.62 11.21
N LEU A 383 -8.14 14.46 12.48
CA LEU A 383 -9.30 15.12 13.09
C LEU A 383 -8.99 16.56 13.53
N TYR A 384 -7.72 16.93 13.59
CA TYR A 384 -7.29 18.26 14.00
C TYR A 384 -7.20 19.20 12.79
N SER A 385 -7.69 20.41 12.99
CA SER A 385 -7.56 21.55 12.08
C SER A 385 -6.14 22.12 12.12
N CYS A 386 -5.74 22.85 11.09
CA CYS A 386 -4.43 23.51 11.06
C CYS A 386 -4.25 24.51 12.23
N ALA A 387 -5.32 25.15 12.70
CA ALA A 387 -5.28 26.06 13.83
C ALA A 387 -5.00 25.32 15.15
N GLU A 388 -5.67 24.19 15.38
CA GLU A 388 -5.41 23.33 16.55
C GLU A 388 -3.98 22.76 16.51
N ILE A 389 -3.50 22.34 15.33
CA ILE A 389 -2.11 21.89 15.13
C ILE A 389 -1.11 23.02 15.39
N GLY A 390 -1.47 24.27 15.08
CA GLY A 390 -0.66 25.45 15.37
C GLY A 390 -0.30 25.62 16.85
N GLN A 391 -1.08 25.01 17.76
CA GLN A 391 -0.84 25.03 19.20
C GLN A 391 0.06 23.90 19.69
N TRP A 392 0.40 22.94 18.83
CA TRP A 392 1.20 21.77 19.22
C TRP A 392 2.67 22.10 19.45
N HIS A 393 3.31 21.33 20.33
CA HIS A 393 4.74 21.42 20.59
C HIS A 393 5.50 20.34 19.79
N VAL A 394 5.83 20.63 18.53
CA VAL A 394 6.53 19.72 17.61
C VAL A 394 7.98 20.18 17.48
N THR A 395 8.91 19.60 18.25
CA THR A 395 10.32 20.03 18.24
C THR A 395 11.27 18.97 17.69
N SER A 396 10.93 17.68 17.79
CA SER A 396 11.80 16.58 17.36
C SER A 396 11.40 15.96 16.02
N LYS A 397 12.41 15.46 15.28
CA LYS A 397 12.21 14.73 14.03
C LYS A 397 11.36 13.48 14.21
N ASP A 398 11.53 12.77 15.33
CA ASP A 398 10.80 11.54 15.62
C ASP A 398 9.29 11.82 15.75
N THR A 399 8.91 12.94 16.36
CA THR A 399 7.50 13.37 16.45
C THR A 399 6.94 13.69 15.06
N VAL A 400 7.70 14.37 14.21
CA VAL A 400 7.28 14.65 12.82
C VAL A 400 7.08 13.33 12.05
N VAL A 401 8.02 12.39 12.15
CA VAL A 401 7.91 11.08 11.49
C VAL A 401 6.70 10.31 12.01
N ALA A 402 6.47 10.29 13.33
CA ALA A 402 5.31 9.64 13.92
C ALA A 402 4.00 10.23 13.39
N LEU A 403 3.86 11.56 13.42
CA LEU A 403 2.64 12.26 12.98
C LEU A 403 2.39 12.16 11.47
N LEU A 404 3.45 12.20 10.65
CA LEU A 404 3.36 12.18 9.19
C LEU A 404 3.50 10.77 8.60
N SER A 405 3.51 9.74 9.42
CA SER A 405 3.62 8.34 8.97
C SER A 405 2.54 8.01 7.92
N PRO A 406 2.82 7.10 6.96
CA PRO A 406 2.01 6.93 5.74
C PRO A 406 0.54 6.58 5.95
N ASP A 407 0.19 5.99 7.10
CA ASP A 407 -1.19 5.58 7.39
C ASP A 407 -2.11 6.75 7.82
N GLY A 408 -1.54 7.89 8.23
CA GLY A 408 -2.27 9.08 8.66
C GLY A 408 -2.82 9.91 7.49
N ALA A 409 -4.10 10.26 7.54
CA ALA A 409 -4.76 11.16 6.59
C ALA A 409 -4.41 12.65 6.83
N LEU A 410 -3.15 12.95 7.18
CA LEU A 410 -2.64 14.31 7.32
C LEU A 410 -2.25 14.89 5.97
N GLU A 411 -3.15 14.87 5.00
CA GLU A 411 -2.91 15.52 3.72
C GLU A 411 -2.80 17.03 3.95
N ASN A 412 -3.91 17.69 4.22
CA ASN A 412 -3.94 19.15 4.43
C ASN A 412 -3.19 19.61 5.69
N GLN A 413 -2.98 18.72 6.66
CA GLN A 413 -2.32 19.01 7.93
C GLN A 413 -0.78 18.94 7.86
N THR A 414 -0.20 18.34 6.81
CA THR A 414 1.26 18.18 6.70
C THR A 414 1.99 19.52 6.81
N GLU A 415 1.50 20.54 6.11
CA GLU A 415 2.07 21.90 6.12
C GLU A 415 2.16 22.45 7.55
N ALA A 416 1.08 22.33 8.34
CA ALA A 416 1.01 22.87 9.69
C ALA A 416 1.97 22.16 10.65
N VAL A 417 2.05 20.82 10.59
CA VAL A 417 2.97 20.03 11.41
C VAL A 417 4.43 20.40 11.10
N LEU A 418 4.78 20.46 9.82
CA LEU A 418 6.12 20.84 9.40
C LEU A 418 6.45 22.29 9.73
N GLN A 419 5.47 23.20 9.64
CA GLN A 419 5.67 24.60 10.01
C GLN A 419 6.03 24.71 11.49
N LYS A 420 5.31 24.00 12.38
CA LYS A 420 5.64 23.98 13.81
C LYS A 420 7.03 23.43 14.09
N PHE A 421 7.43 22.39 13.38
CA PHE A 421 8.81 21.87 13.48
C PHE A 421 9.86 22.90 13.06
N LEU A 422 9.62 23.61 11.95
CA LEU A 422 10.52 24.65 11.44
C LEU A 422 10.59 25.87 12.37
N ASP A 423 9.47 26.28 12.95
CA ASP A 423 9.39 27.41 13.91
C ASP A 423 10.23 27.16 15.18
N HIS A 424 10.47 25.89 15.53
CA HIS A 424 11.34 25.48 16.65
C HIS A 424 12.77 25.15 16.20
N ASN A 425 13.28 25.84 15.17
CA ASN A 425 14.61 25.63 14.58
C ASN A 425 14.84 24.21 14.01
N GLY A 426 13.78 23.47 13.71
CA GLY A 426 13.85 22.21 13.01
C GLY A 426 14.41 22.37 11.61
N THR A 427 15.12 21.35 11.11
CA THR A 427 15.65 21.31 9.74
C THR A 427 15.11 20.09 9.01
N VAL A 428 14.57 20.30 7.81
CA VAL A 428 14.13 19.22 6.92
C VAL A 428 15.37 18.56 6.28
N THR A 429 15.80 17.45 6.87
CA THR A 429 16.94 16.66 6.39
C THR A 429 16.52 15.59 5.38
N GLY A 430 17.46 15.09 4.56
CA GLY A 430 17.21 14.02 3.60
C GLY A 430 16.61 12.76 4.24
N ALA A 431 17.10 12.36 5.41
CA ALA A 431 16.54 11.25 6.18
C ALA A 431 15.08 11.47 6.60
N LEU A 432 14.71 12.72 6.92
CA LEU A 432 13.33 13.06 7.26
C LEU A 432 12.43 12.96 6.02
N LEU A 433 12.90 13.48 4.88
CA LEU A 433 12.18 13.39 3.60
C LEU A 433 11.94 11.94 3.17
N VAL A 434 12.92 11.05 3.38
CA VAL A 434 12.77 9.61 3.14
C VAL A 434 11.75 9.01 4.09
N ALA A 435 11.81 9.36 5.38
CA ALA A 435 10.93 8.81 6.41
C ALA A 435 9.45 9.22 6.22
N ILE A 436 9.18 10.48 5.86
CA ILE A 436 7.81 10.96 5.62
C ILE A 436 7.29 10.55 4.22
N GLY A 437 8.19 10.29 3.27
CA GLY A 437 7.87 9.85 1.93
C GLY A 437 7.44 10.97 0.97
N GLY A 438 7.46 10.67 -0.32
CA GLY A 438 7.21 11.64 -1.40
C GLY A 438 5.80 12.22 -1.44
N SER A 439 4.79 11.48 -0.99
CA SER A 439 3.40 11.96 -0.94
C SER A 439 3.22 13.15 0.02
N ARG A 440 4.04 13.25 1.07
CA ARG A 440 4.00 14.38 2.02
C ARG A 440 4.54 15.67 1.40
N LEU A 441 5.45 15.57 0.44
CA LEU A 441 5.93 16.74 -0.30
C LEU A 441 4.81 17.40 -1.12
N CYS A 442 3.75 16.65 -1.46
CA CYS A 442 2.58 17.20 -2.15
C CYS A 442 1.84 18.26 -1.33
N TRP A 443 1.98 18.17 -0.01
CA TRP A 443 1.25 18.95 0.97
C TRP A 443 2.13 19.94 1.73
N MET A 444 3.42 20.04 1.40
CA MET A 444 4.30 21.10 1.89
C MET A 444 4.00 22.41 1.16
N SER A 445 4.12 23.55 1.82
CA SER A 445 3.98 24.87 1.18
C SER A 445 5.12 25.14 0.17
N PRO A 446 4.94 26.02 -0.83
CA PRO A 446 6.03 26.34 -1.76
C PRO A 446 7.27 26.87 -1.05
N GLN A 447 7.08 27.67 0.00
CA GLN A 447 8.13 28.22 0.84
C GLN A 447 8.87 27.12 1.60
N GLN A 448 8.14 26.15 2.16
CA GLN A 448 8.73 25.00 2.85
C GLN A 448 9.58 24.14 1.89
N ILE A 449 9.13 23.93 0.65
CA ILE A 449 9.90 23.20 -0.36
C ILE A 449 11.16 23.97 -0.76
N GLN A 450 11.06 25.28 -0.96
CA GLN A 450 12.23 26.09 -1.29
C GLN A 450 13.27 26.12 -0.16
N ALA A 451 12.82 26.12 1.10
CA ALA A 451 13.69 26.10 2.28
C ALA A 451 14.49 24.80 2.46
N ILE A 452 14.10 23.70 1.80
CA ILE A 452 14.89 22.46 1.81
C ILE A 452 16.26 22.74 1.19
N ARG A 453 17.36 22.33 1.82
CA ARG A 453 18.68 22.51 1.19
C ARG A 453 18.85 21.56 -0.01
N PRO A 454 19.46 22.00 -1.14
CA PRO A 454 19.67 21.12 -2.29
C PRO A 454 20.45 19.84 -1.97
N SER A 455 21.41 19.91 -1.03
CA SER A 455 22.13 18.75 -0.53
C SER A 455 21.22 17.74 0.17
N GLU A 456 20.29 18.21 1.01
CA GLU A 456 19.33 17.35 1.72
C GLU A 456 18.32 16.73 0.76
N PHE A 457 17.86 17.49 -0.23
CA PHE A 457 16.99 16.98 -1.29
C PHE A 457 17.68 15.88 -2.09
N ARG A 458 18.98 16.04 -2.39
CA ARG A 458 19.80 15.03 -3.06
C ARG A 458 19.95 13.76 -2.22
N LEU A 459 20.17 13.89 -0.91
CA LEU A 459 20.27 12.76 0.02
C LEU A 459 18.96 11.97 0.14
N ALA A 460 17.81 12.62 -0.05
CA ALA A 460 16.52 11.95 -0.06
C ALA A 460 16.32 11.04 -1.29
N GLY A 461 17.11 11.23 -2.35
CA GLY A 461 17.05 10.45 -3.57
C GLY A 461 15.75 10.68 -4.36
N ALA A 462 15.26 9.61 -4.99
CA ALA A 462 14.09 9.65 -5.85
C ALA A 462 12.81 9.39 -5.05
N LEU A 463 12.14 10.45 -4.61
CA LEU A 463 10.85 10.38 -3.92
C LEU A 463 9.68 10.31 -4.92
N ASP A 464 8.64 9.55 -4.59
CA ASP A 464 7.43 9.47 -5.41
C ASP A 464 6.50 10.67 -5.18
N VAL A 465 6.39 11.53 -6.19
CA VAL A 465 5.56 12.74 -6.17
C VAL A 465 4.45 12.70 -7.24
N SER A 466 4.14 11.51 -7.74
CA SER A 466 3.16 11.29 -8.81
C SER A 466 1.76 11.79 -8.45
N SER A 467 1.36 11.65 -7.18
CA SER A 467 0.07 12.08 -6.64
C SER A 467 -0.06 13.60 -6.43
N CYS A 468 1.01 14.37 -6.61
CA CYS A 468 0.99 15.80 -6.33
C CYS A 468 0.14 16.58 -7.34
N PRO A 469 -0.57 17.64 -6.89
CA PRO A 469 -1.23 18.55 -7.82
C PRO A 469 -0.19 19.27 -8.70
N GLN A 470 -0.60 19.70 -9.89
CA GLN A 470 0.32 20.20 -10.92
C GLN A 470 1.14 21.43 -10.46
N ASN A 471 0.53 22.36 -9.73
CA ASN A 471 1.23 23.53 -9.19
C ASN A 471 2.41 23.11 -8.28
N ARG A 472 2.22 22.06 -7.48
CA ARG A 472 3.21 21.51 -6.57
C ARG A 472 4.29 20.75 -7.32
N LYS A 473 3.92 19.97 -8.34
CA LYS A 473 4.89 19.31 -9.24
C LYS A 473 5.86 20.32 -9.85
N ASN A 474 5.38 21.49 -10.29
CA ASN A 474 6.22 22.54 -10.87
C ASN A 474 7.27 23.08 -9.86
N VAL A 475 6.86 23.32 -8.60
CA VAL A 475 7.77 23.78 -7.54
C VAL A 475 8.81 22.70 -7.20
N LEU A 476 8.36 21.44 -7.08
CA LEU A 476 9.24 20.30 -6.81
C LEU A 476 10.23 20.06 -7.94
N TYR A 477 9.80 20.21 -9.19
CA TYR A 477 10.68 20.15 -10.35
C TYR A 477 11.78 21.21 -10.28
N ALA A 478 11.44 22.47 -10.00
CA ALA A 478 12.42 23.54 -9.88
C ALA A 478 13.44 23.23 -8.77
N LYS A 479 12.97 22.70 -7.64
CA LYS A 479 13.83 22.29 -6.53
C LYS A 479 14.73 21.10 -6.89
N ALA A 480 14.20 20.12 -7.58
CA ALA A 480 14.96 18.98 -8.08
C ALA A 480 16.04 19.42 -9.07
N ARG A 481 15.75 20.38 -9.95
CA ARG A 481 16.73 20.93 -10.90
C ARG A 481 17.86 21.67 -10.19
N GLU A 482 17.58 22.42 -9.13
CA GLU A 482 18.61 23.00 -8.26
C GLU A 482 19.50 21.92 -7.61
N ALA A 483 18.90 20.82 -7.15
CA ALA A 483 19.61 19.74 -6.48
C ALA A 483 20.42 18.83 -7.41
N PHE A 484 19.93 18.56 -8.62
CA PHE A 484 20.45 17.54 -9.53
C PHE A 484 21.00 18.07 -10.86
N GLY A 485 20.85 19.37 -11.15
CA GLY A 485 21.27 19.98 -12.42
C GLY A 485 22.76 19.87 -12.76
N SER A 486 23.61 19.61 -11.75
CA SER A 486 25.06 19.40 -11.90
C SER A 486 25.46 17.93 -12.10
N ALA A 487 24.51 17.04 -12.38
CA ALA A 487 24.81 15.64 -12.65
C ALA A 487 25.77 15.48 -13.85
N ARG A 488 26.78 14.61 -13.71
CA ARG A 488 27.88 14.46 -14.69
C ARG A 488 27.46 13.85 -16.03
N THR A 489 26.40 13.05 -16.04
CA THR A 489 25.92 12.36 -17.25
C THR A 489 24.40 12.51 -17.38
N THR A 490 23.90 12.51 -18.61
CA THR A 490 22.47 12.54 -18.91
C THR A 490 21.73 11.36 -18.25
N ALA A 491 22.34 10.17 -18.24
CA ALA A 491 21.75 8.99 -17.60
C ALA A 491 21.57 9.18 -16.09
N ALA A 492 22.59 9.72 -15.41
CA ALA A 492 22.50 10.03 -13.98
C ALA A 492 21.47 11.15 -13.71
N TYR A 493 21.50 12.20 -14.52
CA TYR A 493 20.54 13.31 -14.46
C TYR A 493 19.10 12.80 -14.58
N TYR A 494 18.80 12.06 -15.65
CA TYR A 494 17.47 11.50 -15.89
C TYR A 494 17.03 10.58 -14.75
N ARG A 495 17.91 9.71 -14.24
CA ARG A 495 17.61 8.81 -13.11
C ARG A 495 17.12 9.57 -11.87
N PHE A 496 17.73 10.71 -11.54
CA PHE A 496 17.33 11.51 -10.38
C PHE A 496 16.12 12.41 -10.66
N MET A 497 16.05 12.98 -11.88
CA MET A 497 14.98 13.90 -12.25
C MET A 497 13.66 13.21 -12.56
N ARG A 498 13.67 11.93 -12.98
CA ARG A 498 12.50 11.17 -13.43
C ARG A 498 11.23 11.37 -12.57
N PRO A 499 11.26 11.23 -11.23
CA PRO A 499 10.04 11.40 -10.43
C PRO A 499 9.45 12.81 -10.50
N TYR A 500 10.26 13.81 -10.83
CA TYR A 500 9.90 15.23 -10.81
C TYR A 500 9.54 15.79 -12.20
N LEU A 501 9.69 15.00 -13.28
CA LEU A 501 9.44 15.45 -14.65
C LEU A 501 7.97 15.83 -14.91
N GLY A 502 7.06 15.42 -14.03
CA GLY A 502 5.67 15.90 -14.02
C GLY A 502 5.54 17.42 -13.94
N GLY A 503 6.54 18.14 -13.42
CA GLY A 503 6.58 19.60 -13.35
C GLY A 503 7.49 20.28 -14.37
N ALA A 504 8.08 19.51 -15.29
CA ALA A 504 9.08 20.03 -16.23
C ALA A 504 8.47 20.94 -17.30
N PRO A 505 9.19 22.00 -17.73
CA PRO A 505 8.81 22.80 -18.89
C PRO A 505 9.11 22.05 -20.20
N VAL A 506 8.60 22.57 -21.33
CA VAL A 506 8.73 21.89 -22.63
C VAL A 506 10.18 21.77 -23.10
N GLU A 507 11.01 22.77 -22.79
CA GLU A 507 12.43 22.81 -23.15
C GLU A 507 13.20 21.64 -22.54
N GLU A 508 12.85 21.29 -21.30
CA GLU A 508 13.46 20.16 -20.60
C GLU A 508 13.13 18.84 -21.29
N LEU A 509 11.86 18.63 -21.65
CA LEU A 509 11.44 17.40 -22.33
C LEU A 509 12.04 17.28 -23.73
N ARG A 510 12.19 18.40 -24.45
CA ARG A 510 12.89 18.43 -25.75
C ARG A 510 14.37 18.08 -25.60
N HIS A 511 15.04 18.61 -24.57
CA HIS A 511 16.43 18.27 -24.28
C HIS A 511 16.59 16.77 -23.95
N LEU A 512 15.71 16.21 -23.13
CA LEU A 512 15.72 14.78 -22.82
C LEU A 512 15.47 13.91 -24.06
N ALA A 513 14.55 14.32 -24.94
CA ALA A 513 14.33 13.65 -26.21
C ALA A 513 15.60 13.67 -27.09
N GLN A 514 16.26 14.83 -27.23
CA GLN A 514 17.52 14.94 -27.98
C GLN A 514 18.65 14.10 -27.38
N ALA A 515 18.62 13.89 -26.07
CA ALA A 515 19.59 13.06 -25.37
C ALA A 515 19.26 11.55 -25.42
N ASN A 516 18.27 11.14 -26.24
CA ASN A 516 17.86 9.75 -26.47
C ASN A 516 17.58 8.96 -25.18
N VAL A 517 16.96 9.60 -24.19
CA VAL A 517 16.48 8.86 -23.01
C VAL A 517 15.35 7.91 -23.41
N SER A 518 15.15 6.82 -22.66
CA SER A 518 13.96 5.99 -22.81
C SER A 518 13.09 6.17 -21.58
N MET A 519 12.17 7.12 -21.69
CA MET A 519 11.19 7.44 -20.65
C MET A 519 10.20 6.29 -20.52
N ASP A 520 9.99 5.84 -19.30
CA ASP A 520 8.95 4.84 -19.01
C ASP A 520 7.56 5.45 -19.03
N ILE A 521 6.57 4.60 -19.32
CA ILE A 521 5.18 4.99 -19.44
C ILE A 521 4.61 5.57 -18.14
N ASP A 522 5.06 5.10 -16.97
CA ASP A 522 4.65 5.63 -15.66
C ASP A 522 5.09 7.09 -15.48
N THR A 523 6.30 7.43 -15.91
CA THR A 523 6.79 8.81 -15.91
C THR A 523 6.05 9.65 -16.95
N PHE A 524 5.83 9.09 -18.14
CA PHE A 524 5.17 9.79 -19.24
C PHE A 524 3.71 10.16 -18.92
N THR A 525 2.94 9.24 -18.34
CA THR A 525 1.54 9.48 -17.93
C THR A 525 1.42 10.52 -16.83
N ASN A 526 2.51 10.75 -16.08
CA ASN A 526 2.61 11.73 -15.00
C ASN A 526 3.10 13.11 -15.44
N LEU A 527 3.45 13.30 -16.72
CA LEU A 527 3.85 14.60 -17.29
C LEU A 527 2.72 15.62 -17.22
N ASN A 528 3.08 16.90 -17.19
CA ASN A 528 2.10 17.99 -17.26
C ASN A 528 1.32 17.91 -18.59
N PRO A 529 -0.01 17.70 -18.56
CA PRO A 529 -0.81 17.53 -19.77
C PRO A 529 -0.73 18.73 -20.72
N ARG A 530 -0.56 19.95 -20.19
CA ARG A 530 -0.43 21.17 -21.01
C ARG A 530 0.91 21.23 -21.74
N VAL A 531 1.98 20.78 -21.10
CA VAL A 531 3.32 20.72 -21.71
C VAL A 531 3.34 19.62 -22.76
N LEU A 532 2.77 18.46 -22.45
CA LEU A 532 2.68 17.33 -23.38
C LEU A 532 1.96 17.69 -24.69
N GLN A 533 0.91 18.50 -24.64
CA GLN A 533 0.19 18.99 -25.83
C GLN A 533 1.07 19.82 -26.79
N SER A 534 2.20 20.36 -26.32
CA SER A 534 3.12 21.15 -27.14
C SER A 534 4.26 20.34 -27.77
N LEU A 535 4.30 19.02 -27.50
CA LEU A 535 5.29 18.12 -28.08
C LEU A 535 4.80 17.52 -29.40
N SER A 536 5.69 17.47 -30.39
CA SER A 536 5.45 16.75 -31.64
C SER A 536 5.47 15.22 -31.43
N VAL A 537 4.91 14.48 -32.39
CA VAL A 537 4.98 13.01 -32.43
C VAL A 537 6.44 12.53 -32.40
N GLY A 538 7.32 13.18 -33.16
CA GLY A 538 8.76 12.89 -33.16
C GLY A 538 9.42 13.06 -31.79
N ASN A 539 9.05 14.10 -31.03
CA ASN A 539 9.56 14.30 -29.68
C ASN A 539 9.06 13.19 -28.74
N VAL A 540 7.78 12.82 -28.81
CA VAL A 540 7.20 11.79 -27.94
C VAL A 540 7.78 10.41 -28.24
N THR A 541 7.91 10.05 -29.51
CA THR A 541 8.51 8.77 -29.93
C THR A 541 9.96 8.65 -29.47
N THR A 542 10.76 9.71 -29.65
CA THR A 542 12.14 9.73 -29.18
C THR A 542 12.23 9.69 -27.64
N LEU A 543 11.36 10.43 -26.94
CA LEU A 543 11.35 10.50 -25.48
C LEU A 543 11.03 9.15 -24.84
N LEU A 544 10.07 8.40 -25.38
CA LEU A 544 9.70 7.06 -24.90
C LEU A 544 10.72 6.00 -25.34
N GLY A 545 11.30 6.15 -26.52
CA GLY A 545 12.29 5.22 -27.07
C GLY A 545 11.75 3.80 -27.13
N GLN A 546 12.36 2.89 -26.38
CA GLN A 546 11.94 1.48 -26.35
C GLN A 546 10.56 1.24 -25.74
N ASN A 547 9.99 2.24 -25.04
CA ASN A 547 8.68 2.14 -24.40
C ASN A 547 7.53 2.70 -25.26
N VAL A 548 7.78 3.07 -26.53
CA VAL A 548 6.73 3.63 -27.41
C VAL A 548 5.53 2.70 -27.55
N GLY A 549 5.74 1.38 -27.57
CA GLY A 549 4.66 0.38 -27.62
C GLY A 549 3.69 0.44 -26.43
N ASP A 550 4.10 1.02 -25.31
CA ASP A 550 3.23 1.17 -24.14
C ASP A 550 2.15 2.25 -24.32
N LEU A 551 2.26 3.13 -25.34
CA LEU A 551 1.21 4.09 -25.66
C LEU A 551 -0.13 3.41 -25.99
N GLN A 552 -0.09 2.25 -26.66
CA GLN A 552 -1.30 1.48 -26.94
C GLN A 552 -1.87 0.83 -25.68
N LYS A 553 -0.99 0.37 -24.78
CA LYS A 553 -1.35 -0.25 -23.48
C LYS A 553 -1.99 0.73 -22.50
N ALA A 554 -1.75 2.03 -22.70
CA ALA A 554 -2.26 3.12 -21.86
C ALA A 554 -3.10 4.15 -22.63
N ARG A 555 -3.62 3.79 -23.80
CA ARG A 555 -4.44 4.65 -24.67
C ARG A 555 -5.59 5.35 -23.94
N SER A 556 -6.29 4.66 -23.05
CA SER A 556 -7.42 5.19 -22.27
C SER A 556 -6.99 5.97 -21.02
N HIS A 557 -5.69 6.00 -20.70
CA HIS A 557 -5.19 6.85 -19.62
C HIS A 557 -5.51 8.34 -19.92
N PRO A 558 -6.01 9.14 -18.96
CA PRO A 558 -6.45 10.52 -19.21
C PRO A 558 -5.40 11.41 -19.90
N THR A 559 -4.15 11.35 -19.44
CA THR A 559 -3.02 12.09 -20.04
C THR A 559 -2.79 11.72 -21.50
N ILE A 560 -2.77 10.41 -21.81
CA ILE A 560 -2.48 9.90 -23.15
C ILE A 560 -3.66 10.14 -24.07
N SER A 561 -4.87 9.76 -23.66
CA SER A 561 -6.10 10.00 -24.43
C SER A 561 -6.29 11.49 -24.76
N SER A 562 -5.93 12.40 -23.86
CA SER A 562 -5.97 13.83 -24.13
C SER A 562 -4.95 14.28 -25.17
N TRP A 563 -3.73 13.73 -25.13
CA TRP A 563 -2.71 14.02 -26.13
C TRP A 563 -3.08 13.43 -27.49
N LEU A 564 -3.51 12.16 -27.55
CA LEU A 564 -3.94 11.50 -28.79
C LEU A 564 -5.07 12.25 -29.49
N ARG A 565 -6.04 12.80 -28.74
CA ARG A 565 -7.13 13.62 -29.30
C ARG A 565 -6.66 14.92 -29.97
N SER A 566 -5.46 15.39 -29.66
CA SER A 566 -4.87 16.59 -30.29
C SER A 566 -4.14 16.28 -31.61
N LEU A 567 -3.91 15.00 -31.92
CA LEU A 567 -3.20 14.57 -33.12
C LEU A 567 -4.16 14.40 -34.29
N ASN A 568 -3.65 14.62 -35.51
CA ASN A 568 -4.37 14.31 -36.74
C ASN A 568 -4.30 12.81 -37.07
N GLN A 569 -5.09 12.37 -38.05
CA GLN A 569 -5.18 10.95 -38.41
C GLN A 569 -3.88 10.38 -38.97
N SER A 570 -3.07 11.21 -39.66
CA SER A 570 -1.73 10.83 -40.15
C SER A 570 -0.77 10.52 -39.01
N ALA A 571 -0.71 11.40 -38.02
CA ALA A 571 0.11 11.26 -36.81
C ALA A 571 -0.30 10.04 -35.96
N LEU A 572 -1.60 9.73 -35.90
CA LEU A 572 -2.08 8.50 -35.25
C LEU A 572 -1.67 7.25 -36.03
N GLY A 573 -1.69 7.31 -37.36
CA GLY A 573 -1.19 6.25 -38.23
C GLY A 573 0.30 5.97 -38.06
N GLU A 574 1.13 7.02 -37.95
CA GLU A 574 2.57 6.90 -37.67
C GLU A 574 2.88 6.17 -36.36
N LEU A 575 2.00 6.30 -35.37
CA LEU A 575 2.12 5.62 -34.08
C LEU A 575 1.51 4.21 -34.07
N GLY A 576 0.85 3.77 -35.16
CA GLY A 576 0.10 2.52 -35.20
C GLY A 576 -1.15 2.53 -34.28
N LEU A 577 -1.69 3.72 -34.00
CA LEU A 577 -2.79 3.97 -33.05
C LEU A 577 -4.10 4.38 -33.77
N ASP A 578 -4.16 4.24 -35.09
CA ASP A 578 -5.30 4.55 -35.94
C ASP A 578 -6.49 3.59 -35.74
N LYS A 579 -6.21 2.35 -35.34
CA LYS A 579 -7.24 1.34 -35.06
C LYS A 579 -7.79 1.51 -33.64
N HIS A 580 -9.09 1.80 -33.53
CA HIS A 580 -9.82 1.59 -32.28
C HIS A 580 -9.69 0.10 -31.90
N PRO A 581 -9.36 -0.27 -30.65
CA PRO A 581 -9.48 -1.65 -30.21
C PRO A 581 -10.93 -2.05 -30.47
N THR A 582 -11.10 -3.08 -31.28
CA THR A 582 -12.40 -3.51 -31.80
C THR A 582 -13.23 -4.00 -30.61
N GLY A 583 -14.19 -3.18 -30.17
CA GLY A 583 -15.36 -3.65 -29.45
C GLY A 583 -16.13 -4.64 -30.33
N PRO A 584 -16.98 -5.51 -29.74
CA PRO A 584 -17.31 -6.81 -30.30
C PRO A 584 -17.91 -6.69 -31.69
N THR A 585 -17.23 -7.27 -32.67
CA THR A 585 -17.80 -7.57 -33.98
C THR A 585 -18.89 -8.60 -33.74
N ARG A 586 -20.15 -8.15 -33.79
CA ARG A 586 -21.32 -9.02 -33.90
C ARG A 586 -21.09 -9.94 -35.11
N PRO A 587 -21.25 -11.27 -35.01
CA PRO A 587 -21.03 -12.15 -36.14
C PRO A 587 -22.02 -11.79 -37.25
N THR A 588 -21.52 -11.30 -38.38
CA THR A 588 -22.26 -11.21 -39.63
C THR A 588 -22.47 -12.63 -40.13
N HIS A 589 -23.62 -13.22 -39.82
CA HIS A 589 -24.14 -14.34 -40.59
C HIS A 589 -24.57 -13.82 -41.95
N SER A 590 -23.82 -14.17 -42.99
CA SER A 590 -24.28 -14.13 -44.36
C SER A 590 -25.40 -15.17 -44.52
N THR A 591 -26.64 -14.74 -44.70
CA THR A 591 -27.66 -15.57 -45.31
C THR A 591 -28.52 -14.71 -46.22
N THR A 592 -28.28 -14.87 -47.50
CA THR A 592 -29.12 -14.40 -48.61
C THR A 592 -30.48 -15.08 -48.48
N GLY A 593 -31.56 -14.30 -48.41
CA GLY A 593 -32.93 -14.82 -48.44
C GLY A 593 -33.96 -13.92 -47.74
N THR A 594 -34.41 -12.87 -48.44
CA THR A 594 -35.72 -12.21 -48.21
C THR A 594 -36.72 -12.88 -49.18
N PRO A 595 -38.06 -12.95 -48.93
CA PRO A 595 -38.84 -11.99 -48.14
C PRO A 595 -40.01 -12.55 -47.28
N SER A 596 -40.45 -11.75 -46.29
CA SER A 596 -41.80 -11.13 -46.28
C SER A 596 -42.35 -10.81 -44.86
N THR A 597 -42.79 -9.55 -44.74
CA THR A 597 -43.93 -9.01 -43.97
C THR A 597 -43.79 -8.56 -42.50
N THR A 598 -44.17 -7.28 -42.34
CA THR A 598 -44.79 -6.56 -41.21
C THR A 598 -43.91 -5.82 -40.21
N LEU A 599 -43.76 -4.51 -40.48
CA LEU A 599 -43.44 -3.45 -39.51
C LEU A 599 -44.46 -3.43 -38.37
N TRP A 600 -44.01 -3.22 -37.13
CA TRP A 600 -44.75 -2.49 -36.10
C TRP A 600 -43.77 -1.58 -35.31
N THR A 601 -43.97 -0.28 -35.44
CA THR A 601 -43.40 0.79 -34.60
C THR A 601 -44.37 1.12 -33.46
N PRO A 602 -43.90 1.30 -32.21
CA PRO A 602 -44.68 2.01 -31.19
C PRO A 602 -44.31 3.50 -31.15
N HIS A 603 -45.34 4.35 -31.23
CA HIS A 603 -45.26 5.80 -31.03
C HIS A 603 -45.25 6.20 -29.53
N PRO A 604 -44.77 7.42 -29.21
CA PRO A 604 -44.75 7.97 -27.84
C PRO A 604 -46.10 8.58 -27.44
N GLY A 605 -46.47 8.43 -26.17
CA GLY A 605 -47.71 9.00 -25.60
C GLY A 605 -47.46 10.28 -24.79
N LEU A 606 -48.26 11.31 -25.06
CA LEU A 606 -48.40 12.54 -24.27
C LEU A 606 -49.90 12.88 -24.15
N THR A 607 -50.36 13.20 -22.93
CA THR A 607 -51.54 14.04 -22.57
C THR A 607 -51.44 14.34 -21.06
N SER A 608 -51.84 15.45 -20.44
CA SER A 608 -52.37 16.78 -20.82
C SER A 608 -52.41 17.71 -19.56
N HIS A 609 -52.30 19.03 -19.79
CA HIS A 609 -52.88 20.19 -19.08
C HIS A 609 -52.23 20.97 -17.87
N ARG A 610 -51.79 22.20 -18.23
CA ARG A 610 -51.47 23.55 -17.64
C ARG A 610 -52.31 24.11 -16.43
N PRO A 611 -52.10 25.38 -15.91
CA PRO A 611 -51.01 26.40 -16.10
C PRO A 611 -50.55 27.24 -14.85
N GLY A 612 -49.40 27.95 -14.96
CA GLY A 612 -49.26 29.37 -14.51
C GLY A 612 -48.01 29.79 -13.69
N GLY A 613 -47.24 30.78 -14.21
CA GLY A 613 -46.55 31.81 -13.38
C GLY A 613 -45.03 32.04 -13.54
N HIS A 614 -44.64 33.04 -14.33
CA HIS A 614 -43.48 33.98 -14.27
C HIS A 614 -41.99 33.52 -14.17
N ALA A 615 -41.12 34.23 -14.92
CA ALA A 615 -39.66 34.06 -15.10
C ALA A 615 -38.80 34.90 -14.09
N PRO A 616 -37.45 35.10 -14.20
CA PRO A 616 -36.33 34.31 -14.77
C PRO A 616 -35.08 34.17 -13.83
N SER A 617 -34.08 33.38 -14.26
CA SER A 617 -32.61 33.52 -14.05
C SER A 617 -31.88 32.92 -12.83
N SER A 618 -30.71 32.34 -13.16
CA SER A 618 -29.51 32.04 -12.35
C SER A 618 -29.50 30.75 -11.50
N GLY A 619 -28.65 29.80 -11.92
CA GLY A 619 -28.28 28.63 -11.13
C GLY A 619 -27.55 27.58 -11.96
N SER A 620 -26.22 27.57 -11.91
CA SER A 620 -25.38 26.52 -12.46
C SER A 620 -25.73 25.14 -11.87
N PRO A 621 -25.72 24.04 -12.64
CA PRO A 621 -25.88 22.70 -12.09
C PRO A 621 -24.59 22.22 -11.38
N PRO A 622 -24.71 21.38 -10.34
CA PRO A 622 -23.56 20.88 -9.57
C PRO A 622 -22.73 19.88 -10.38
N ALA A 623 -21.40 20.03 -10.30
CA ALA A 623 -20.44 19.12 -10.90
C ALA A 623 -20.45 17.74 -10.20
N PRO A 624 -20.32 16.62 -10.94
CA PRO A 624 -20.22 15.29 -10.34
C PRO A 624 -18.84 15.06 -9.70
N PRO A 625 -18.74 14.23 -8.64
CA PRO A 625 -17.49 14.00 -7.91
C PRO A 625 -16.47 13.29 -8.80
N GLY A 626 -15.32 13.95 -9.01
CA GLY A 626 -14.19 13.42 -9.76
C GLY A 626 -13.55 12.23 -9.05
N HIS A 627 -13.36 11.15 -9.82
CA HIS A 627 -12.65 9.95 -9.40
C HIS A 627 -11.14 10.22 -9.22
N LEU A 628 -10.62 9.99 -8.01
CA LEU A 628 -9.20 9.97 -7.68
C LEU A 628 -8.67 8.53 -7.77
N PRO A 629 -7.56 8.25 -8.49
CA PRO A 629 -6.90 6.95 -8.41
C PRO A 629 -5.99 6.91 -7.17
N LEU A 630 -6.17 5.87 -6.35
CA LEU A 630 -5.47 5.64 -5.09
C LEU A 630 -4.32 4.64 -5.31
N ALA A 631 -3.07 5.07 -5.11
CA ALA A 631 -1.92 4.18 -5.02
C ALA A 631 -0.99 4.61 -3.87
N VAL A 632 -1.18 4.03 -2.69
CA VAL A 632 -0.14 3.82 -1.65
C VAL A 632 -0.63 2.67 -0.76
N ALA A 633 0.05 1.52 -0.77
CA ALA A 633 -0.02 0.51 0.28
C ALA A 633 1.14 -0.50 0.19
N LEU A 634 2.27 -0.21 0.83
CA LEU A 634 3.20 -1.22 1.35
C LEU A 634 3.74 -0.69 2.69
N PRO A 635 3.47 -1.34 3.84
CA PRO A 635 4.03 -0.94 5.13
C PRO A 635 5.43 -1.51 5.34
N SER A 636 6.28 -0.70 5.96
CA SER A 636 7.65 -0.99 6.35
C SER A 636 7.72 -1.83 7.63
N GLY A 637 7.08 -3.02 7.62
CA GLY A 637 6.99 -3.93 8.77
C GLY A 637 7.75 -5.26 8.64
N LEU A 638 8.42 -5.51 7.50
CA LEU A 638 9.07 -6.81 7.22
C LEU A 638 10.60 -6.81 7.35
N LEU A 639 11.23 -5.70 7.77
CA LEU A 639 12.70 -5.66 7.91
C LEU A 639 13.22 -6.28 9.21
N TRP A 640 12.36 -6.63 10.17
CA TRP A 640 12.78 -7.14 11.49
C TRP A 640 12.61 -8.65 11.69
N LEU A 641 11.90 -9.35 10.79
CA LEU A 641 11.69 -10.81 10.88
C LEU A 641 12.69 -11.65 10.07
N LEU A 642 13.68 -11.02 9.41
CA LEU A 642 14.75 -11.74 8.72
C LEU A 642 15.99 -12.02 9.60
N TYR A 643 15.94 -11.80 10.92
CA TYR A 643 17.13 -11.91 11.77
C TYR A 643 17.01 -12.65 13.11
N ARG A 644 15.93 -13.39 13.40
CA ARG A 644 15.93 -14.39 14.48
C ARG A 644 15.26 -15.69 14.04
N GLY A 645 16.02 -16.77 14.15
CA GLY A 645 15.82 -18.02 13.42
C GLY A 645 14.58 -18.83 13.79
N THR A 646 14.17 -19.65 12.82
CA THR A 646 13.36 -20.85 13.06
C THR A 646 14.27 -22.09 13.02
N PRO A 647 14.03 -23.08 13.90
CA PRO A 647 14.78 -24.32 13.94
C PRO A 647 14.49 -25.16 12.70
N TRP A 648 15.51 -25.88 12.24
CA TRP A 648 15.45 -26.87 11.18
C TRP A 648 14.32 -27.90 11.38
N PRO A 649 13.56 -28.25 10.35
CA PRO A 649 12.85 -29.53 10.31
C PRO A 649 13.83 -30.63 9.90
N SER A 650 13.99 -31.63 10.77
CA SER A 650 14.57 -32.94 10.45
C SER A 650 13.79 -33.60 9.32
N TRP A 651 14.45 -33.92 8.21
CA TRP A 651 13.93 -34.85 7.21
C TRP A 651 14.68 -36.18 7.36
N ASP A 652 13.94 -37.19 7.82
CA ASP A 652 14.26 -38.59 7.58
C ASP A 652 14.19 -38.85 6.07
N CYS A 653 15.33 -39.21 5.47
CA CYS A 653 15.40 -39.80 4.15
C CYS A 653 16.00 -41.20 4.30
N SER A 654 15.15 -42.23 4.18
CA SER A 654 15.57 -43.62 4.01
C SER A 654 15.44 -44.00 2.53
N HIS A 655 16.54 -44.53 1.98
CA HIS A 655 16.71 -45.18 0.66
C HIS A 655 16.47 -44.31 -0.58
N GLY A 656 17.36 -44.18 -1.57
CA GLY A 656 18.58 -44.90 -1.90
C GLY A 656 18.64 -44.99 -3.43
N LEU A 657 19.71 -44.47 -4.06
CA LEU A 657 20.28 -44.94 -5.33
C LEU A 657 21.52 -44.11 -5.69
N GLN A 658 22.55 -44.86 -6.09
CA GLN A 658 23.90 -44.47 -6.53
C GLN A 658 23.85 -43.31 -7.54
N GLY A 659 24.77 -42.35 -7.59
CA GLY A 659 26.21 -42.40 -7.32
C GLY A 659 26.91 -41.94 -8.59
N GLN A 660 27.57 -40.77 -8.56
CA GLN A 660 28.74 -40.47 -9.41
C GLN A 660 29.41 -39.17 -8.97
N ARG A 661 30.74 -39.23 -9.04
CA ARG A 661 31.74 -38.35 -8.43
C ARG A 661 31.87 -37.00 -9.16
N CYS A 662 32.08 -35.92 -8.40
CA CYS A 662 32.89 -34.77 -8.85
C CYS A 662 34.29 -34.87 -8.22
N PRO A 663 35.37 -34.56 -8.97
CA PRO A 663 36.73 -34.65 -8.47
C PRO A 663 37.12 -33.41 -7.63
N SER A 664 37.90 -33.70 -6.60
CA SER A 664 38.57 -32.76 -5.70
C SER A 664 39.82 -32.14 -6.30
N THR A 665 40.06 -30.85 -6.03
CA THR A 665 41.40 -30.25 -6.04
C THR A 665 41.66 -29.49 -4.74
N THR A 666 42.42 -30.19 -3.88
CA THR A 666 43.50 -29.73 -3.00
C THR A 666 43.77 -28.22 -2.88
N SER A 667 43.78 -27.72 -1.62
CA SER A 667 44.77 -26.73 -1.20
C SER A 667 45.29 -27.01 0.22
N ARG A 668 46.56 -26.65 0.40
CA ARG A 668 47.53 -27.06 1.43
C ARG A 668 47.30 -26.42 2.80
N LYS A 669 47.72 -27.18 3.81
CA LYS A 669 47.99 -26.79 5.21
C LYS A 669 49.21 -25.89 5.35
N ALA A 670 49.11 -24.95 6.29
CA ALA A 670 50.09 -24.55 7.30
C ALA A 670 49.40 -23.52 8.23
N ASP A 671 49.67 -23.32 9.51
CA ASP A 671 50.05 -24.18 10.63
C ASP A 671 49.72 -23.36 11.91
N THR A 672 48.99 -23.98 12.84
CA THR A 672 48.96 -23.84 14.30
C THR A 672 49.39 -22.57 15.05
N GLY A 673 48.48 -22.09 15.91
CA GLY A 673 48.75 -21.41 17.19
C GLY A 673 47.62 -21.68 18.21
N ARG A 674 47.90 -22.57 19.16
CA ARG A 674 47.10 -23.08 20.31
C ARG A 674 46.63 -21.92 21.23
N TRP A 675 45.49 -21.95 21.95
CA TRP A 675 45.28 -22.53 23.28
C TRP A 675 43.81 -22.88 23.58
N SER A 676 43.68 -23.97 24.35
CA SER A 676 42.50 -24.76 24.72
C SER A 676 41.97 -24.45 26.13
N TRP A 677 40.68 -24.67 26.37
CA TRP A 677 40.16 -25.19 27.65
C TRP A 677 38.94 -26.10 27.39
N THR A 678 38.97 -27.32 27.96
CA THR A 678 37.84 -28.28 28.00
C THR A 678 37.17 -28.31 29.38
N PRO A 679 35.91 -28.77 29.49
CA PRO A 679 35.07 -28.71 30.69
C PRO A 679 35.00 -30.04 31.46
N ALA A 680 34.55 -30.00 32.73
CA ALA A 680 34.07 -31.15 33.51
C ALA A 680 32.67 -30.77 34.08
N GLN A 681 31.57 -31.42 33.68
CA GLN A 681 30.92 -32.61 34.29
C GLN A 681 30.56 -32.44 35.78
N ALA A 682 29.42 -32.87 36.33
CA ALA A 682 28.11 -33.38 35.89
C ALA A 682 27.26 -33.68 37.16
N LYS A 683 25.95 -33.92 36.98
CA LYS A 683 24.98 -34.74 37.76
C LYS A 683 23.89 -34.07 38.61
N MET A 684 22.65 -34.26 38.14
CA MET A 684 21.39 -34.47 38.88
C MET A 684 21.30 -35.93 39.39
N PRO A 685 20.40 -36.29 40.35
CA PRO A 685 18.97 -36.61 40.08
C PRO A 685 17.93 -36.23 41.19
N ALA A 686 16.64 -36.19 40.81
CA ALA A 686 15.42 -36.15 41.65
C ALA A 686 14.99 -37.59 42.08
N PRO A 687 13.77 -37.93 42.61
CA PRO A 687 12.56 -37.15 43.03
C PRO A 687 11.87 -37.65 44.35
N GLY A 688 10.74 -37.05 44.78
CA GLY A 688 9.69 -37.73 45.59
C GLY A 688 8.93 -36.91 46.65
N PRO A 689 7.68 -37.26 47.02
CA PRO A 689 6.57 -36.31 47.31
C PRO A 689 6.04 -36.33 48.77
N GLY A 690 5.12 -35.42 49.13
CA GLY A 690 4.25 -35.60 50.31
C GLY A 690 3.66 -34.32 50.95
N ASP A 691 2.37 -34.10 50.69
CA ASP A 691 1.27 -33.84 51.64
C ASP A 691 1.21 -32.65 52.63
N LEU A 692 0.06 -31.96 52.49
CA LEU A 692 -0.95 -31.61 53.51
C LEU A 692 -0.77 -30.44 54.50
N ALA A 693 -1.80 -29.58 54.44
CA ALA A 693 -2.63 -29.08 55.54
C ALA A 693 -2.24 -27.79 56.29
N MET A 694 -3.02 -26.74 55.94
CA MET A 694 -4.04 -26.11 56.79
C MET A 694 -3.63 -25.22 57.98
N SER A 695 -4.15 -23.99 57.89
CA SER A 695 -4.92 -23.25 58.92
C SER A 695 -4.24 -22.43 60.03
N HIS A 696 -4.52 -21.12 59.94
CA HIS A 696 -5.28 -20.29 60.90
C HIS A 696 -4.59 -19.40 61.95
N ILE A 697 -4.94 -18.10 61.82
CA ILE A 697 -5.42 -17.13 62.85
C ILE A 697 -4.35 -16.47 63.74
N LEU A 698 -4.22 -15.14 63.61
CA LEU A 698 -4.55 -14.12 64.61
C LEU A 698 -3.99 -12.74 64.19
N GLY A 699 -4.88 -11.78 63.88
CA GLY A 699 -4.65 -10.38 64.27
C GLY A 699 -5.11 -10.19 65.74
N PRO A 700 -5.36 -8.97 66.24
CA PRO A 700 -5.17 -7.62 65.68
C PRO A 700 -4.48 -6.66 66.69
N THR A 701 -4.39 -5.36 66.37
CA THR A 701 -4.67 -4.16 67.22
C THR A 701 -3.78 -2.96 66.81
N GLY A 702 -4.40 -1.84 66.40
CA GLY A 702 -3.75 -0.51 66.33
C GLY A 702 -3.77 0.18 67.71
N PRO A 703 -3.95 1.51 67.83
CA PRO A 703 -3.59 2.66 66.98
C PRO A 703 -2.85 3.77 67.79
N ALA A 704 -2.37 4.86 67.18
CA ALA A 704 -2.27 6.18 67.84
C ALA A 704 -1.87 7.31 66.88
N SER A 705 -2.69 8.37 66.91
CA SER A 705 -2.50 9.68 66.27
C SER A 705 -1.52 10.58 67.03
N ALA A 706 -0.89 11.54 66.35
CA ALA A 706 -0.58 12.85 66.93
C ALA A 706 -0.38 13.93 65.85
N HIS A 707 -1.15 15.01 65.99
CA HIS A 707 -1.05 16.30 65.33
C HIS A 707 0.25 17.05 65.68
N THR A 708 0.80 17.84 64.75
CA THR A 708 1.24 19.22 65.04
C THR A 708 1.30 20.04 63.73
N GLN A 709 0.55 21.15 63.67
CA GLN A 709 0.78 22.28 62.77
C GLN A 709 1.89 23.18 63.34
N LEU A 710 2.67 23.87 62.50
CA LEU A 710 2.86 25.34 62.57
C LEU A 710 3.88 25.85 61.53
N GLN A 711 3.37 26.74 60.66
CA GLN A 711 3.88 28.04 60.22
C GLN A 711 5.30 28.27 59.63
N GLU A 712 5.25 28.74 58.37
CA GLU A 712 5.80 30.01 57.82
C GLU A 712 7.30 30.25 57.55
N GLN A 713 7.49 30.92 56.40
CA GLN A 713 8.53 31.86 55.95
C GLN A 713 9.68 31.39 55.02
N GLU A 714 9.50 31.79 53.75
CA GLU A 714 10.47 32.20 52.69
C GLU A 714 11.56 33.19 53.18
N PRO A 715 12.50 33.71 52.34
CA PRO A 715 12.98 33.26 51.01
C PRO A 715 14.53 33.29 50.84
N ASP A 716 15.04 32.64 49.79
CA ASP A 716 16.01 33.16 48.78
C ASP A 716 16.28 32.11 47.68
#